data_AF-A0A962QF91-F1
#
_entry.id   AF-A0A962QF91-F1
#
_cell.length_a   1.000
_cell.length_b   1.000
_cell.length_c   1.000
_cell.angle_alpha   90.00
_cell.angle_beta   90.00
_cell.angle_gamma   90.00
#
_symmetry.space_group_name_H-M   'P 1'
#
loop_
_entity.id
_entity.type
_entity.pdbx_description
1 polymer ?
#
loop_
_entity_poly.entity_id
_entity_poly.type
_entity_poly.pdbx_seq_one_letter_code
_entity_poly.pdbx_strand_id
1 'polypeptide(L)'
;MTSPSFSSYFQRSEEVAVKGLLQDFNWNEGRAARIGKEAAALVEAVRAQKQGVGQLESFMRDYALDTEEGLALMTLAEALLRIPDKATRRALIRDKVAAANWLEGVGGSKDWVVKAAGVGLFMTSRTLDGALSKIGEPVVREAMVKAMRMLGGQFVLGQDIEEAMQKALPLRNRGYRMSYDMLGEGARCAADAQHYYEAYASAIEYIGQRADKKLVRRPGVSVKLSALHPRYEFAQSEICVPEMAARLLALAQKAASYDLAMTVDAEECARLNLSIEIIERVLGDVSLKDWDGFGLAVQAYHKAAPAVIDHVAEMAKARTQRIQMRLVKGAYWDSEIKKAQVAGLCDFPVYTRKSHSDTSYLVCAHKMFDYVDTLYPMFGTHNAYSVAAIMDMAHNVGAGAFEFQRLFGMGGALFDQLLDRGAVASIYAPVGPHKDLLPYLVRRLLENGANSSFVNRVLDPDASVESLVVDPVDKSKNRKEFKHPKIMLPKNLFMDETPQGRANSSGVDLDAPEMLAQLNQEIGAYDNSSVSAAALVDGRTLKSGATRPALNPADRADVVGQVYDTDFKTVERAFEAAQVGFVEWDACDANVRARALECAADMLEERRGEFMALLVREAGKTLVDAVSEIREAVDFLRY
;
A
#
# COMPACT_ATOMS: atom_id res chain seq x y z
N MET A 1 3.60 16.41 -23.78
CA MET A 1 3.55 14.95 -23.95
C MET A 1 2.81 14.40 -22.75
N THR A 2 1.72 13.65 -22.95
CA THR A 2 1.04 12.95 -21.86
C THR A 2 1.97 11.85 -21.35
N SER A 3 2.28 11.85 -20.06
CA SER A 3 3.09 10.83 -19.41
C SER A 3 2.47 9.44 -19.66
N PRO A 4 3.28 8.39 -19.86
CA PRO A 4 2.75 7.05 -20.06
C PRO A 4 1.98 6.58 -18.82
N SER A 5 0.83 5.93 -19.02
CA SER A 5 0.08 5.29 -17.94
C SER A 5 0.71 3.96 -17.56
N PHE A 6 0.90 3.75 -16.27
CA PHE A 6 1.38 2.50 -15.69
C PHE A 6 0.24 1.54 -15.30
N SER A 7 -1.02 1.96 -15.39
CA SER A 7 -2.15 1.18 -14.87
C SER A 7 -2.37 -0.16 -15.59
N SER A 8 -2.06 -0.22 -16.88
CA SER A 8 -2.13 -1.46 -17.68
C SER A 8 -1.23 -2.58 -17.14
N TYR A 9 -0.13 -2.25 -16.44
CA TYR A 9 0.72 -3.24 -15.79
C TYR A 9 0.04 -3.91 -14.60
N PHE A 10 -0.81 -3.17 -13.87
CA PHE A 10 -1.52 -3.66 -12.69
C PHE A 10 -2.57 -4.73 -13.03
N GLN A 11 -3.15 -4.62 -14.23
CA GLN A 11 -4.17 -5.56 -14.73
C GLN A 11 -3.59 -6.87 -15.30
N ARG A 12 -2.28 -6.94 -15.55
CA ARG A 12 -1.65 -8.14 -16.12
C ARG A 12 -1.79 -9.30 -15.16
N SER A 13 -1.97 -10.53 -15.67
CA SER A 13 -1.89 -11.70 -14.82
C SER A 13 -0.51 -11.82 -14.18
N GLU A 14 -0.45 -12.33 -12.94
CA GLU A 14 0.81 -12.52 -12.23
C GLU A 14 1.78 -13.43 -13.01
N GLU A 15 1.26 -14.42 -13.74
CA GLU A 15 2.06 -15.27 -14.61
C GLU A 15 2.74 -14.49 -15.74
N VAL A 16 1.99 -13.64 -16.46
CA VAL A 16 2.54 -12.81 -17.54
C VAL A 16 3.59 -11.84 -16.97
N ALA A 17 3.30 -11.22 -15.83
CA ALA A 17 4.23 -10.28 -15.19
C ALA A 17 5.54 -10.98 -14.77
N VAL A 18 5.49 -12.15 -14.13
CA VAL A 18 6.70 -12.86 -13.68
C VAL A 18 7.46 -13.46 -14.85
N LYS A 19 6.80 -14.02 -15.86
CA LYS A 19 7.48 -14.50 -17.07
C LYS A 19 8.22 -13.38 -17.79
N GLY A 20 7.61 -12.20 -17.89
CA GLY A 20 8.27 -11.01 -18.43
C GLY A 20 9.54 -10.62 -17.65
N LEU A 21 9.45 -10.58 -16.31
CA LEU A 21 10.63 -10.32 -15.46
C LEU A 21 11.78 -11.29 -15.71
N LEU A 22 11.48 -12.57 -15.94
CA LEU A 22 12.47 -13.63 -16.09
C LEU A 22 13.07 -13.70 -17.50
N GLN A 23 12.38 -13.19 -18.52
CA GLN A 23 12.88 -13.17 -19.90
C GLN A 23 14.06 -12.20 -20.06
N ASP A 24 13.95 -11.02 -19.46
CA ASP A 24 14.92 -9.94 -19.61
C ASP A 24 16.06 -10.00 -18.57
N PHE A 25 16.10 -11.05 -17.74
CA PHE A 25 17.02 -11.16 -16.63
C PHE A 25 17.88 -12.43 -16.71
N ASN A 26 19.09 -12.27 -17.23
CA ASN A 26 20.08 -13.35 -17.29
C ASN A 26 20.62 -13.68 -15.89
N TRP A 27 19.91 -14.58 -15.21
CA TRP A 27 20.24 -15.09 -13.89
C TRP A 27 20.87 -16.49 -13.96
N ASN A 28 22.01 -16.59 -14.65
CA ASN A 28 22.70 -17.86 -14.93
C ASN A 28 24.18 -17.80 -14.45
N GLU A 29 24.98 -18.84 -14.73
CA GLU A 29 26.43 -18.94 -14.45
C GLU A 29 26.88 -19.19 -12.99
N GLY A 30 26.13 -19.99 -12.23
CA GLY A 30 26.51 -20.31 -10.84
C GLY A 30 26.43 -19.11 -9.89
N ARG A 31 25.83 -18.00 -10.34
CA ARG A 31 25.58 -16.79 -9.56
C ARG A 31 24.77 -17.09 -8.30
N ALA A 32 23.71 -17.90 -8.39
CA ALA A 32 22.91 -18.33 -7.24
C ALA A 32 23.76 -19.00 -6.14
N ALA A 33 24.72 -19.86 -6.52
CA ALA A 33 25.61 -20.51 -5.56
C ALA A 33 26.60 -19.53 -4.91
N ARG A 34 27.18 -18.60 -5.68
CA ARG A 34 28.08 -17.57 -5.16
C ARG A 34 27.37 -16.60 -4.22
N ILE A 35 26.21 -16.08 -4.64
CA ILE A 35 25.36 -15.21 -3.83
C ILE A 35 24.89 -15.94 -2.58
N GLY A 36 24.44 -17.19 -2.70
CA GLY A 36 24.00 -17.99 -1.56
C GLY A 36 25.09 -18.15 -0.51
N LYS A 37 26.34 -18.41 -0.93
CA LYS A 37 27.50 -18.49 -0.03
C LYS A 37 27.77 -17.15 0.67
N GLU A 38 27.76 -16.05 -0.07
CA GLU A 38 27.99 -14.72 0.48
C GLU A 38 26.88 -14.29 1.45
N ALA A 39 25.63 -14.55 1.08
CA ALA A 39 24.47 -14.30 1.92
C ALA A 39 24.52 -15.13 3.21
N ALA A 40 24.98 -16.38 3.13
CA ALA A 40 25.16 -17.24 4.31
C ALA A 40 26.22 -16.66 5.25
N ALA A 41 27.37 -16.23 4.72
CA ALA A 41 28.42 -15.57 5.51
C ALA A 41 27.92 -14.29 6.19
N LEU A 42 27.11 -13.47 5.51
CA LEU A 42 26.47 -12.29 6.10
C LEU A 42 25.50 -12.68 7.24
N VAL A 43 24.67 -13.71 7.04
CA VAL A 43 23.74 -14.21 8.07
C VAL A 43 24.50 -14.72 9.30
N GLU A 44 25.56 -15.51 9.10
CA GLU A 44 26.39 -16.02 10.18
C GLU A 44 27.08 -14.89 10.95
N ALA A 45 27.62 -13.89 10.25
CA ALA A 45 28.22 -12.71 10.87
C ALA A 45 27.21 -11.94 11.73
N VAL A 46 25.99 -11.73 11.22
CA VAL A 46 24.89 -11.09 11.96
C VAL A 46 24.52 -11.90 13.21
N ARG A 47 24.40 -13.23 13.09
CA ARG A 47 24.08 -14.12 14.22
C ARG A 47 25.20 -14.18 15.27
N ALA A 48 26.45 -14.06 14.87
CA ALA A 48 27.61 -14.05 15.76
C ALA A 48 27.72 -12.75 16.58
N GLN A 49 27.24 -11.63 16.02
CA GLN A 49 27.32 -10.29 16.61
C GLN A 49 26.32 -10.05 17.75
N LYS A 50 26.00 -11.08 18.57
CA LYS A 50 24.98 -11.13 19.64
C LYS A 50 24.94 -9.93 20.60
N GLN A 51 25.97 -9.08 20.64
CA GLN A 51 26.00 -7.82 21.39
C GLN A 51 25.24 -6.63 20.73
N GLY A 52 24.54 -6.83 19.61
CA GLY A 52 23.83 -5.77 18.90
C GLY A 52 22.35 -6.04 18.59
N VAL A 53 21.76 -7.15 19.09
CA VAL A 53 20.32 -7.40 18.92
C VAL A 53 19.57 -6.31 19.68
N GLY A 54 18.94 -5.39 18.95
CA GLY A 54 18.22 -4.27 19.55
C GLY A 54 17.11 -4.78 20.46
N GLN A 55 16.74 -3.99 21.47
CA GLN A 55 15.60 -4.30 22.35
C GLN A 55 14.32 -4.66 21.56
N LEU A 56 14.17 -4.09 20.36
CA LEU A 56 13.10 -4.37 19.42
C LEU A 56 13.17 -5.78 18.80
N GLU A 57 14.35 -6.20 18.34
CA GLU A 57 14.55 -7.51 17.69
C GLU A 57 14.30 -8.65 18.69
N SER A 58 14.64 -8.43 19.97
CA SER A 58 14.25 -9.30 21.07
C SER A 58 12.74 -9.26 21.34
N PHE A 59 12.11 -8.08 21.31
CA PHE A 59 10.66 -7.94 21.50
C PHE A 59 9.85 -8.63 20.41
N MET A 60 10.23 -8.47 19.13
CA MET A 60 9.56 -9.10 17.99
C MET A 60 9.71 -10.63 17.99
N ARG A 61 10.83 -11.15 18.51
CA ARG A 61 11.03 -12.59 18.72
C ARG A 61 10.14 -13.10 19.85
N ASP A 62 10.07 -12.38 20.96
CA ASP A 62 9.32 -12.81 22.15
C ASP A 62 7.79 -12.60 21.98
N TYR A 63 7.35 -11.79 20.99
CA TYR A 63 5.95 -11.52 20.62
C TYR A 63 5.69 -11.64 19.10
N ALA A 64 6.19 -12.72 18.47
CA ALA A 64 6.00 -12.96 17.04
C ALA A 64 4.49 -12.95 16.64
N LEU A 65 4.15 -12.49 15.43
CA LEU A 65 2.76 -12.25 15.01
C LEU A 65 1.90 -13.53 14.88
N ASP A 66 2.51 -14.70 14.94
CA ASP A 66 1.85 -16.01 14.99
C ASP A 66 1.52 -16.49 16.41
N THR A 67 1.92 -15.73 17.43
CA THR A 67 1.50 -15.94 18.82
C THR A 67 0.16 -15.26 19.08
N GLU A 68 -0.64 -15.82 20.00
CA GLU A 68 -1.90 -15.21 20.42
C GLU A 68 -1.66 -13.81 21.02
N GLU A 69 -0.55 -13.63 21.71
CA GLU A 69 -0.12 -12.38 22.33
C GLU A 69 0.28 -11.32 21.30
N GLY A 70 1.04 -11.70 20.26
CA GLY A 70 1.43 -10.81 19.17
C GLY A 70 0.22 -10.33 18.36
N LEU A 71 -0.71 -11.23 18.05
CA LEU A 71 -1.95 -10.91 17.35
C LEU A 71 -2.87 -10.01 18.21
N ALA A 72 -3.00 -10.30 19.50
CA ALA A 72 -3.78 -9.49 20.42
C ALA A 72 -3.17 -8.08 20.57
N LEU A 73 -1.86 -7.97 20.77
CA LEU A 73 -1.15 -6.70 20.88
C LEU A 73 -1.35 -5.82 19.63
N MET A 74 -1.21 -6.41 18.44
CA MET A 74 -1.41 -5.68 17.18
C MET A 74 -2.86 -5.26 16.96
N THR A 75 -3.82 -6.14 17.28
CA THR A 75 -5.24 -5.83 17.19
C THR A 75 -5.63 -4.70 18.15
N LEU A 76 -5.12 -4.75 19.38
CA LEU A 76 -5.30 -3.69 20.37
C LEU A 76 -4.66 -2.39 19.92
N ALA A 77 -3.46 -2.45 19.35
CA ALA A 77 -2.77 -1.28 18.83
C ALA A 77 -3.53 -0.65 17.67
N GLU A 78 -3.99 -1.44 16.70
CA GLU A 78 -4.79 -0.97 15.59
C GLU A 78 -6.11 -0.34 16.06
N ALA A 79 -6.81 -1.00 16.98
CA ALA A 79 -8.11 -0.56 17.48
C ALA A 79 -8.05 0.72 18.30
N LEU A 80 -7.03 0.85 19.16
CA LEU A 80 -6.81 2.05 19.97
C LEU A 80 -6.64 3.31 19.10
N LEU A 81 -6.14 3.14 17.87
CA LEU A 81 -5.78 4.20 16.93
C LEU A 81 -6.86 4.49 15.90
N ARG A 82 -7.50 3.45 15.34
CA ARG A 82 -8.40 3.60 14.18
C ARG A 82 -9.86 3.76 14.53
N ILE A 83 -10.27 3.44 15.77
CA ILE A 83 -11.66 3.51 16.18
C ILE A 83 -11.90 4.83 16.93
N PRO A 84 -12.42 5.90 16.28
CA PRO A 84 -12.68 7.17 16.94
C PRO A 84 -13.74 7.02 18.03
N ASP A 85 -14.73 6.16 17.80
CA ASP A 85 -15.77 5.84 18.79
C ASP A 85 -15.18 5.19 20.05
N LYS A 86 -15.59 5.70 21.21
CA LYS A 86 -15.09 5.24 22.50
C LYS A 86 -15.74 3.91 22.91
N ALA A 87 -17.00 3.66 22.52
CA ALA A 87 -17.72 2.47 22.95
C ALA A 87 -17.22 1.20 22.23
N THR A 88 -17.09 1.26 20.91
CA THR A 88 -16.60 0.17 20.05
C THR A 88 -15.16 -0.20 20.40
N ARG A 89 -14.31 0.81 20.65
CA ARG A 89 -12.93 0.61 21.08
C ARG A 89 -12.86 -0.14 22.43
N ARG A 90 -13.71 0.22 23.40
CA ARG A 90 -13.78 -0.45 24.70
C ARG A 90 -14.23 -1.90 24.59
N ALA A 91 -15.26 -2.16 23.78
CA ALA A 91 -15.75 -3.51 23.56
C ALA A 91 -14.63 -4.41 22.98
N LEU A 92 -13.89 -3.90 22.00
CA LEU A 92 -12.80 -4.65 21.36
C LEU A 92 -11.60 -4.87 22.29
N ILE A 93 -11.20 -3.86 23.07
CA ILE A 93 -10.12 -3.97 24.07
C ILE A 93 -10.46 -5.08 25.08
N ARG A 94 -11.69 -5.06 25.62
CA ARG A 94 -12.12 -6.06 26.60
C ARG A 94 -12.09 -7.47 26.02
N ASP A 95 -12.67 -7.67 24.83
CA ASP A 95 -12.76 -8.99 24.21
C ASP A 95 -11.38 -9.55 23.84
N LYS A 96 -10.45 -8.71 23.37
CA LYS A 96 -9.11 -9.16 22.95
C LYS A 96 -8.12 -9.32 24.09
N VAL A 97 -8.18 -8.48 25.13
CA VAL A 97 -7.34 -8.66 26.34
C VAL A 97 -7.75 -9.90 27.11
N ALA A 98 -9.06 -10.19 27.19
CA ALA A 98 -9.58 -11.36 27.90
C ALA A 98 -9.31 -12.69 27.19
N ALA A 99 -9.11 -12.67 25.87
CA ALA A 99 -8.88 -13.87 25.06
C ALA A 99 -7.43 -14.38 25.08
N ALA A 100 -6.44 -13.55 25.42
CA ALA A 100 -5.02 -13.92 25.37
C ALA A 100 -4.45 -14.30 26.75
N ASN A 101 -3.72 -15.41 26.84
CA ASN A 101 -3.15 -15.93 28.08
C ASN A 101 -1.73 -15.38 28.36
N TRP A 102 -1.64 -14.09 28.67
CA TRP A 102 -0.40 -13.28 28.78
C TRP A 102 0.70 -13.79 29.77
N LEU A 103 0.48 -14.90 30.48
CA LEU A 103 1.35 -15.42 31.53
C LEU A 103 2.37 -16.45 31.07
N GLU A 104 2.08 -17.23 30.03
CA GLU A 104 2.95 -18.35 29.66
C GLU A 104 4.24 -17.90 28.95
N GLY A 105 4.25 -16.74 28.27
CA GLY A 105 5.42 -16.18 27.59
C GLY A 105 6.44 -15.43 28.48
N VAL A 106 6.11 -15.12 29.75
CA VAL A 106 6.94 -14.26 30.62
C VAL A 106 8.09 -15.02 31.29
N GLY A 107 8.06 -16.35 31.29
CA GLY A 107 9.03 -17.20 32.00
C GLY A 107 10.46 -17.19 31.45
N GLY A 108 10.67 -16.74 30.20
CA GLY A 108 11.96 -16.84 29.50
C GLY A 108 12.78 -15.55 29.38
N SER A 109 12.18 -14.37 29.49
CA SER A 109 12.87 -13.10 29.16
C SER A 109 13.61 -12.50 30.36
N LYS A 110 14.87 -12.11 30.15
CA LYS A 110 15.71 -11.46 31.17
C LYS A 110 15.44 -9.96 31.32
N ASP A 111 14.65 -9.36 30.43
CA ASP A 111 14.44 -7.90 30.36
C ASP A 111 13.30 -7.39 31.25
N TRP A 112 13.63 -6.36 32.05
CA TRP A 112 12.74 -5.78 33.06
C TRP A 112 11.52 -5.05 32.48
N VAL A 113 11.60 -4.58 31.22
CA VAL A 113 10.49 -3.89 30.52
C VAL A 113 9.40 -4.90 30.12
N VAL A 114 9.80 -6.08 29.64
CA VAL A 114 8.88 -7.19 29.32
C VAL A 114 8.21 -7.71 30.58
N LYS A 115 8.98 -7.81 31.68
CA LYS A 115 8.41 -8.10 33.01
C LYS A 115 7.47 -7.02 33.50
N ALA A 116 7.76 -5.73 33.29
CA ALA A 116 6.87 -4.64 33.72
C ALA A 116 5.55 -4.61 32.92
N ALA A 117 5.60 -4.90 31.61
CA ALA A 117 4.41 -5.03 30.77
C ALA A 117 3.58 -6.27 31.15
N GLY A 118 4.23 -7.43 31.33
CA GLY A 118 3.60 -8.68 31.76
C GLY A 118 3.01 -8.59 33.17
N VAL A 119 3.69 -7.92 34.11
CA VAL A 119 3.20 -7.68 35.49
C VAL A 119 2.01 -6.71 35.49
N GLY A 120 2.00 -5.69 34.62
CA GLY A 120 0.88 -4.75 34.47
C GLY A 120 -0.40 -5.42 33.95
N LEU A 121 -0.26 -6.28 32.93
CA LEU A 121 -1.34 -7.09 32.36
C LEU A 121 -1.80 -8.21 33.31
N PHE A 122 -0.87 -8.84 34.02
CA PHE A 122 -1.19 -9.90 34.98
C PHE A 122 -1.97 -9.39 36.21
N MET A 123 -1.58 -8.22 36.74
CA MET A 123 -2.34 -7.56 37.81
C MET A 123 -3.77 -7.19 37.38
N THR A 124 -4.03 -7.09 36.07
CA THR A 124 -5.37 -6.81 35.54
C THR A 124 -6.26 -8.05 35.41
N SER A 125 -5.70 -9.20 35.03
CA SER A 125 -6.46 -10.45 34.88
C SER A 125 -7.20 -10.86 36.16
N ARG A 126 -6.61 -10.62 37.34
CA ARG A 126 -7.23 -10.90 38.64
C ARG A 126 -8.17 -9.81 39.16
N THR A 127 -8.22 -8.63 38.53
CA THR A 127 -9.07 -7.50 38.96
C THR A 127 -10.30 -7.30 38.06
N LEU A 128 -10.43 -8.10 37.00
CA LEU A 128 -11.54 -8.06 36.04
C LEU A 128 -12.75 -8.93 36.46
N ASP A 129 -12.62 -9.79 37.46
CA ASP A 129 -13.72 -10.65 37.97
C ASP A 129 -14.54 -10.04 39.12
N GLY A 130 -14.42 -8.74 39.39
CA GLY A 130 -15.16 -8.08 40.47
C GLY A 130 -15.38 -6.58 40.29
N ALA A 131 -16.07 -5.97 41.26
CA ALA A 131 -16.53 -4.57 41.30
C ALA A 131 -15.44 -3.47 41.12
N LEU A 132 -14.19 -3.86 40.86
CA LEU A 132 -13.02 -3.01 40.58
C LEU A 132 -12.74 -2.80 39.08
N SER A 133 -13.50 -3.40 38.16
CA SER A 133 -13.33 -3.29 36.70
C SER A 133 -13.31 -1.85 36.16
N LYS A 134 -13.94 -0.90 36.86
CA LYS A 134 -13.96 0.53 36.48
C LYS A 134 -12.67 1.30 36.81
N ILE A 135 -11.77 0.74 37.63
CA ILE A 135 -10.54 1.41 38.09
C ILE A 135 -9.29 0.91 37.32
N GLY A 136 -9.33 -0.30 36.75
CA GLY A 136 -8.20 -0.89 36.01
C GLY A 136 -7.99 -0.36 34.58
N GLU A 137 -9.07 0.00 33.88
CA GLU A 137 -9.03 0.42 32.46
C GLU A 137 -8.12 1.65 32.18
N PRO A 138 -8.18 2.75 32.98
CA PRO A 138 -7.30 3.90 32.76
C PRO A 138 -5.82 3.54 32.97
N VAL A 139 -5.54 2.62 33.91
CA VAL A 139 -4.18 2.19 34.24
C VAL A 139 -3.59 1.32 33.13
N VAL A 140 -4.37 0.37 32.59
CA VAL A 140 -3.94 -0.44 31.41
C VAL A 140 -3.72 0.44 30.20
N ARG A 141 -4.63 1.40 29.96
CA ARG A 141 -4.48 2.35 28.86
C ARG A 141 -3.21 3.18 28.99
N GLU A 142 -2.95 3.76 30.15
CA GLU A 142 -1.74 4.56 30.39
C GLU A 142 -0.47 3.68 30.31
N ALA A 143 -0.50 2.46 30.83
CA ALA A 143 0.60 1.52 30.72
C ALA A 143 0.89 1.12 29.26
N MET A 144 -0.16 0.88 28.45
CA MET A 144 -0.04 0.57 27.03
C MET A 144 0.42 1.76 26.20
N VAL A 145 -0.12 2.96 26.43
CA VAL A 145 0.37 4.18 25.79
C VAL A 145 1.83 4.44 26.14
N LYS A 146 2.23 4.18 27.40
CA LYS A 146 3.63 4.33 27.83
C LYS A 146 4.54 3.26 27.20
N ALA A 147 4.08 2.01 27.09
CA ALA A 147 4.80 0.93 26.39
C ALA A 147 4.94 1.24 24.89
N MET A 148 3.89 1.73 24.24
CA MET A 148 3.92 2.18 22.84
C MET A 148 4.85 3.37 22.63
N ARG A 149 4.92 4.32 23.58
CA ARG A 149 5.88 5.43 23.53
C ARG A 149 7.32 4.94 23.70
N MET A 150 7.55 3.97 24.58
CA MET A 150 8.87 3.35 24.77
C MET A 150 9.31 2.54 23.54
N LEU A 151 8.40 1.77 22.94
CA LEU A 151 8.63 1.08 21.66
C LEU A 151 8.83 2.09 20.53
N GLY A 152 8.06 3.18 20.53
CA GLY A 152 8.13 4.25 19.56
C GLY A 152 9.50 4.93 19.49
N GLY A 153 10.17 5.10 20.63
CA GLY A 153 11.54 5.61 20.71
C GLY A 153 12.61 4.73 20.04
N GLN A 154 12.28 3.47 19.69
CA GLN A 154 13.15 2.58 18.90
C GLN A 154 12.94 2.74 17.39
N PHE A 155 11.79 3.27 16.96
CA PHE A 155 11.45 3.48 15.55
C PHE A 155 11.56 4.93 15.10
N VAL A 156 11.53 5.88 16.03
CA VAL A 156 11.68 7.31 15.76
C VAL A 156 13.01 7.77 16.30
N LEU A 157 13.77 8.45 15.45
CA LEU A 157 15.06 8.97 15.84
C LEU A 157 14.91 10.17 16.80
N GLY A 158 13.93 11.04 16.59
CA GLY A 158 13.61 12.16 17.47
C GLY A 158 12.19 12.70 17.27
N GLN A 159 11.66 13.39 18.28
CA GLN A 159 10.33 14.02 18.20
C GLN A 159 10.30 15.21 17.24
N ASP A 160 11.45 15.84 17.05
CA ASP A 160 11.70 16.90 16.08
C ASP A 160 13.06 16.70 15.40
N ILE A 161 13.33 17.52 14.39
CA ILE A 161 14.54 17.40 13.58
C ILE A 161 15.82 17.72 14.37
N GLU A 162 15.73 18.56 15.40
CA GLU A 162 16.87 18.92 16.23
C GLU A 162 17.31 17.73 17.08
N GLU A 163 16.38 17.12 17.80
CA GLU A 163 16.62 15.90 18.58
C GLU A 163 17.14 14.77 17.67
N ALA A 164 16.53 14.62 16.48
CA ALA A 164 16.94 13.59 15.53
C ALA A 164 18.38 13.77 15.04
N MET A 165 18.79 15.01 14.73
CA MET A 165 20.16 15.29 14.29
C MET A 165 21.20 15.05 15.40
N GLN A 166 20.87 15.35 16.66
CA GLN A 166 21.74 15.08 17.80
C GLN A 166 21.93 13.57 18.00
N LYS A 167 20.85 12.81 17.98
CA LYS A 167 20.88 11.34 18.09
C LYS A 167 21.48 10.65 16.86
N ALA A 168 21.51 11.31 15.71
CA ALA A 168 22.20 10.82 14.51
C ALA A 168 23.73 10.87 14.61
N LEU A 169 24.32 11.65 15.53
CA LEU A 169 25.78 11.87 15.58
C LEU A 169 26.59 10.56 15.70
N PRO A 170 26.29 9.61 16.60
CA PRO A 170 27.02 8.35 16.68
C PRO A 170 26.92 7.52 15.39
N LEU A 171 25.75 7.52 14.74
CA LEU A 171 25.51 6.80 13.48
C LEU A 171 26.31 7.43 12.33
N ARG A 172 26.34 8.77 12.27
CA ARG A 172 27.15 9.50 11.28
C ARG A 172 28.65 9.28 11.49
N ASN A 173 29.11 9.26 12.74
CA ASN A 173 30.49 8.95 13.08
C ASN A 173 30.90 7.52 12.70
N ARG A 174 29.95 6.58 12.69
CA ARG A 174 30.13 5.21 12.18
C ARG A 174 30.27 5.14 10.65
N GLY A 175 29.83 6.17 9.93
CA GLY A 175 29.89 6.27 8.47
C GLY A 175 28.52 6.30 7.79
N TYR A 176 27.41 6.24 8.53
CA TYR A 176 26.08 6.31 7.94
C TYR A 176 25.74 7.71 7.42
N ARG A 177 25.04 7.74 6.28
CA ARG A 177 24.27 8.90 5.84
C ARG A 177 22.87 8.86 6.44
N MET A 178 22.18 10.00 6.46
CA MET A 178 20.84 10.11 7.03
C MET A 178 19.84 10.60 5.99
N SER A 179 18.67 10.00 5.92
CA SER A 179 17.49 10.51 5.22
C SER A 179 16.36 10.66 6.23
N TYR A 180 15.97 11.89 6.57
CA TYR A 180 14.96 12.14 7.59
C TYR A 180 13.55 12.07 7.00
N ASP A 181 12.69 11.24 7.58
CA ASP A 181 11.27 11.09 7.24
C ASP A 181 10.43 11.85 8.26
N MET A 182 9.99 13.05 7.89
CA MET A 182 9.03 13.79 8.71
C MET A 182 7.70 13.06 8.57
N LEU A 183 7.24 12.40 9.64
CA LEU A 183 6.12 11.42 9.73
C LEU A 183 4.73 11.88 9.22
N GLY A 184 4.64 12.96 8.46
CA GLY A 184 3.42 13.43 7.81
C GLY A 184 2.99 12.53 6.65
N GLU A 185 1.75 12.08 6.69
CA GLU A 185 1.07 11.37 5.60
C GLU A 185 -0.44 11.65 5.65
N GLY A 186 -1.09 11.58 4.48
CA GLY A 186 -2.56 11.60 4.35
C GLY A 186 -3.23 12.81 4.99
N ALA A 187 -2.88 14.02 4.55
CA ALA A 187 -3.57 15.25 4.95
C ALA A 187 -5.10 15.09 4.81
N ARG A 188 -5.87 15.53 5.81
CA ARG A 188 -7.34 15.43 5.79
C ARG A 188 -8.00 16.75 5.48
N CYS A 189 -7.31 17.86 5.75
CA CYS A 189 -7.75 19.20 5.39
C CYS A 189 -6.57 20.06 4.88
N ALA A 190 -6.90 21.25 4.38
CA ALA A 190 -5.90 22.21 3.92
C ALA A 190 -4.93 22.64 5.04
N ALA A 191 -5.40 22.72 6.28
CA ALA A 191 -4.57 23.05 7.44
C ALA A 191 -3.53 21.95 7.73
N ASP A 192 -3.89 20.66 7.59
CA ASP A 192 -2.93 19.57 7.72
C ASP A 192 -1.85 19.66 6.63
N ALA A 193 -2.27 19.90 5.39
CA ALA A 193 -1.35 20.03 4.26
C ALA A 193 -0.37 21.19 4.44
N GLN A 194 -0.85 22.33 4.95
CA GLN A 194 -0.01 23.47 5.28
C GLN A 194 0.96 23.14 6.43
N HIS A 195 0.47 22.48 7.49
CA HIS A 195 1.29 22.08 8.63
C HIS A 195 2.43 21.14 8.21
N TYR A 196 2.14 20.12 7.40
CA TYR A 196 3.17 19.21 6.90
C TYR A 196 4.15 19.90 5.97
N TYR A 197 3.69 20.79 5.08
CA TYR A 197 4.56 21.60 4.25
C TYR A 197 5.55 22.44 5.09
N GLU A 198 5.06 23.11 6.13
CA GLU A 198 5.90 23.89 7.04
C GLU A 198 6.89 23.03 7.82
N ALA A 199 6.48 21.83 8.23
CA ALA A 199 7.36 20.86 8.89
C ALA A 199 8.49 20.41 7.96
N TYR A 200 8.20 20.10 6.69
CA TYR A 200 9.23 19.78 5.70
C TYR A 200 10.15 20.97 5.44
N ALA A 201 9.60 22.17 5.21
CA ALA A 201 10.38 23.36 4.92
C ALA A 201 11.32 23.71 6.09
N SER A 202 10.84 23.62 7.33
CA SER A 202 11.61 23.86 8.55
C SER A 202 12.70 22.81 8.76
N ALA A 203 12.40 21.53 8.48
CA ALA A 203 13.38 20.46 8.55
C ALA A 203 14.51 20.64 7.53
N ILE A 204 14.18 20.95 6.26
CA ILE A 204 15.15 21.23 5.20
C ILE A 204 16.05 22.40 5.59
N GLU A 205 15.48 23.48 6.11
CA GLU A 205 16.22 24.65 6.58
C GLU A 205 17.18 24.29 7.72
N TYR A 206 16.69 23.59 8.74
CA TYR A 206 17.47 23.21 9.92
C TYR A 206 18.64 22.28 9.55
N ILE A 207 18.38 21.27 8.71
CA ILE A 207 19.40 20.34 8.19
C ILE A 207 20.40 21.12 7.34
N GLY A 208 19.95 21.97 6.42
CA GLY A 208 20.78 22.69 5.47
C GLY A 208 21.81 23.61 6.13
N GLN A 209 21.39 24.33 7.17
CA GLN A 209 22.25 25.21 7.97
C GLN A 209 23.36 24.47 8.73
N ARG A 210 23.16 23.17 9.02
CA ARG A 210 24.05 22.34 9.85
C ARG A 210 24.72 21.19 9.10
N ALA A 211 24.37 20.99 7.83
CA ALA A 211 24.97 19.95 7.01
C ALA A 211 26.42 20.33 6.68
N ASP A 212 27.34 19.37 6.78
CA ASP A 212 28.74 19.59 6.44
C ASP A 212 28.88 19.79 4.92
N LYS A 213 29.40 20.97 4.52
CA LYS A 213 29.62 21.36 3.12
C LYS A 213 30.71 20.54 2.43
N LYS A 214 31.51 19.78 3.18
CA LYS A 214 32.59 18.92 2.63
C LYS A 214 32.11 17.53 2.22
N LEU A 215 30.90 17.13 2.60
CA LEU A 215 30.35 15.83 2.23
C LEU A 215 29.98 15.81 0.75
N VAL A 216 30.55 14.87 0.00
CA VAL A 216 30.24 14.66 -1.43
C VAL A 216 28.74 14.38 -1.65
N ARG A 217 28.06 13.80 -0.65
CA ARG A 217 26.59 13.66 -0.61
C ARG A 217 26.08 13.92 0.80
N ARG A 218 25.19 14.90 0.93
CA ARG A 218 24.69 15.43 2.21
C ARG A 218 23.50 14.63 2.73
N PRO A 219 23.11 14.79 4.01
CA PRO A 219 21.86 14.23 4.51
C PRO A 219 20.68 14.63 3.64
N GLY A 220 19.66 13.79 3.59
CA GLY A 220 18.46 14.04 2.81
C GLY A 220 17.20 14.12 3.65
N VAL A 221 16.10 14.47 2.96
CA VAL A 221 14.74 14.38 3.48
C VAL A 221 13.92 13.46 2.60
N SER A 222 12.99 12.73 3.21
CA SER A 222 11.95 11.99 2.49
C SER A 222 10.61 12.68 2.66
N VAL A 223 9.88 12.85 1.56
CA VAL A 223 8.61 13.60 1.50
C VAL A 223 7.52 12.69 0.95
N LYS A 224 6.35 12.66 1.60
CA LYS A 224 5.17 11.96 1.09
C LYS A 224 4.23 12.97 0.42
N LEU A 225 3.78 12.63 -0.79
CA LEU A 225 2.91 13.51 -1.56
C LEU A 225 1.54 13.67 -0.88
N SER A 226 0.98 12.62 -0.30
CA SER A 226 -0.29 12.68 0.43
C SER A 226 -0.30 13.64 1.63
N ALA A 227 0.88 14.02 2.14
CA ALA A 227 0.99 15.04 3.18
C ALA A 227 0.80 16.46 2.62
N LEU A 228 0.97 16.68 1.32
CA LEU A 228 0.97 18.00 0.70
C LEU A 228 -0.39 18.39 0.11
N HIS A 229 -1.40 17.52 0.11
CA HIS A 229 -2.74 17.86 -0.37
C HIS A 229 -3.82 16.93 0.21
N PRO A 230 -4.97 17.46 0.67
CA PRO A 230 -6.00 16.66 1.32
C PRO A 230 -6.78 15.72 0.37
N ARG A 231 -6.73 16.00 -0.94
CA ARG A 231 -7.42 15.24 -1.99
C ARG A 231 -6.44 14.73 -3.03
N TYR A 232 -5.40 14.02 -2.58
CA TYR A 232 -4.43 13.38 -3.48
C TYR A 232 -5.02 12.07 -4.03
N GLU A 233 -5.82 12.20 -5.08
CA GLU A 233 -6.58 11.14 -5.75
C GLU A 233 -6.85 11.50 -7.22
N PHE A 234 -7.03 10.49 -8.09
CA PHE A 234 -7.06 10.70 -9.55
C PHE A 234 -8.25 11.55 -9.98
N ALA A 235 -9.40 11.37 -9.34
CA ALA A 235 -10.62 12.16 -9.57
C ALA A 235 -10.45 13.65 -9.26
N GLN A 236 -9.37 14.06 -8.60
CA GLN A 236 -9.06 15.46 -8.28
C GLN A 236 -7.76 15.93 -8.95
N SER A 237 -7.24 15.16 -9.91
CA SER A 237 -5.95 15.41 -10.58
C SER A 237 -5.79 16.83 -11.12
N GLU A 238 -6.84 17.39 -11.75
CA GLU A 238 -6.83 18.75 -12.31
C GLU A 238 -6.56 19.84 -11.25
N ILE A 239 -6.91 19.57 -9.98
CA ILE A 239 -6.73 20.49 -8.85
C ILE A 239 -5.46 20.11 -8.09
N CYS A 240 -5.36 18.85 -7.66
CA CYS A 240 -4.30 18.45 -6.74
C CYS A 240 -2.92 18.43 -7.40
N VAL A 241 -2.80 18.01 -8.66
CA VAL A 241 -1.49 17.88 -9.31
C VAL A 241 -0.77 19.24 -9.43
N PRO A 242 -1.39 20.31 -9.96
CA PRO A 242 -0.76 21.63 -9.99
C PRO A 242 -0.38 22.17 -8.61
N GLU A 243 -1.28 22.07 -7.63
CA GLU A 243 -1.04 22.58 -6.28
C GLU A 243 0.09 21.83 -5.56
N MET A 244 0.11 20.50 -5.69
CA MET A 244 1.15 19.65 -5.11
C MET A 244 2.49 19.87 -5.79
N ALA A 245 2.52 19.99 -7.11
CA ALA A 245 3.75 20.29 -7.86
C ALA A 245 4.34 21.64 -7.43
N ALA A 246 3.52 22.67 -7.22
CA ALA A 246 3.99 23.97 -6.73
C ALA A 246 4.60 23.88 -5.32
N ARG A 247 3.93 23.17 -4.39
CA ARG A 247 4.45 22.95 -3.03
C ARG A 247 5.74 22.13 -3.04
N LEU A 248 5.78 21.04 -3.79
CA LEU A 248 6.97 20.19 -3.88
C LEU A 248 8.14 20.93 -4.54
N LEU A 249 7.89 21.73 -5.58
CA LEU A 249 8.90 22.57 -6.23
C LEU A 249 9.54 23.54 -5.23
N ALA A 250 8.73 24.21 -4.40
CA ALA A 250 9.26 25.12 -3.37
C ALA A 250 10.15 24.40 -2.34
N LEU A 251 9.76 23.19 -1.92
CA LEU A 251 10.58 22.35 -1.05
C LEU A 251 11.88 21.92 -1.77
N ALA A 252 11.78 21.49 -3.02
CA ALA A 252 12.89 21.06 -3.85
C ALA A 252 13.91 22.18 -4.08
N GLN A 253 13.46 23.40 -4.39
CA GLN A 253 14.31 24.59 -4.52
C GLN A 253 15.06 24.91 -3.22
N LYS A 254 14.38 24.79 -2.07
CA LYS A 254 15.02 24.96 -0.76
C LYS A 254 16.05 23.86 -0.48
N ALA A 255 15.76 22.61 -0.82
CA ALA A 255 16.73 21.53 -0.67
C ALA A 255 17.95 21.72 -1.60
N ALA A 256 17.71 22.17 -2.84
CA ALA A 256 18.75 22.49 -3.82
C ALA A 256 19.67 23.61 -3.35
N SER A 257 19.13 24.67 -2.71
CA SER A 257 19.95 25.77 -2.18
C SER A 257 20.96 25.35 -1.11
N TYR A 258 20.69 24.21 -0.46
CA TYR A 258 21.56 23.60 0.55
C TYR A 258 22.30 22.36 0.06
N ASP A 259 22.10 21.96 -1.21
CA ASP A 259 22.61 20.73 -1.81
C ASP A 259 22.24 19.47 -1.01
N LEU A 260 21.04 19.45 -0.43
CA LEU A 260 20.52 18.28 0.28
C LEU A 260 19.88 17.29 -0.69
N ALA A 261 19.88 16.01 -0.33
CA ALA A 261 19.09 15.02 -1.06
C ALA A 261 17.60 15.15 -0.70
N MET A 262 16.71 14.96 -1.66
CA MET A 262 15.26 14.90 -1.45
C MET A 262 14.72 13.68 -2.18
N THR A 263 14.00 12.82 -1.46
CA THR A 263 13.35 11.65 -2.05
C THR A 263 11.84 11.73 -1.85
N VAL A 264 11.08 11.67 -2.94
CA VAL A 264 9.63 11.50 -2.88
C VAL A 264 9.33 10.02 -2.59
N ASP A 265 8.66 9.74 -1.47
CA ASP A 265 8.29 8.38 -1.09
C ASP A 265 7.15 7.86 -1.98
N ALA A 266 7.18 6.55 -2.25
CA ALA A 266 6.12 5.85 -2.97
C ALA A 266 5.03 5.40 -2.01
N GLU A 267 3.77 5.64 -2.40
CA GLU A 267 2.57 5.36 -1.61
C GLU A 267 1.77 4.20 -2.23
N GLU A 268 0.44 4.30 -2.33
CA GLU A 268 -0.38 3.24 -2.92
C GLU A 268 -0.35 3.22 -4.46
N CYS A 269 -0.62 2.06 -5.06
CA CYS A 269 -0.48 1.84 -6.50
C CYS A 269 -1.35 2.79 -7.35
N ALA A 270 -2.56 3.09 -6.89
CA ALA A 270 -3.48 4.04 -7.53
C ALA A 270 -2.89 5.46 -7.67
N ARG A 271 -1.89 5.83 -6.85
CA ARG A 271 -1.24 7.14 -6.87
C ARG A 271 -0.02 7.21 -7.77
N LEU A 272 0.43 6.08 -8.33
CA LEU A 272 1.68 6.01 -9.11
C LEU A 272 1.68 6.99 -10.28
N ASN A 273 0.65 6.96 -11.14
CA ASN A 273 0.58 7.85 -12.32
C ASN A 273 0.65 9.33 -11.91
N LEU A 274 -0.15 9.74 -10.92
CA LEU A 274 -0.16 11.11 -10.40
C LEU A 274 1.20 11.51 -9.82
N SER A 275 1.85 10.59 -9.09
CA SER A 275 3.17 10.86 -8.51
C SER A 275 4.22 11.14 -9.58
N ILE A 276 4.21 10.38 -10.68
CA ILE A 276 5.13 10.57 -11.80
C ILE A 276 4.84 11.89 -12.52
N GLU A 277 3.57 12.23 -12.75
CA GLU A 277 3.20 13.52 -13.35
C GLU A 277 3.65 14.71 -12.49
N ILE A 278 3.45 14.64 -11.17
CA ILE A 278 3.90 15.68 -10.23
C ILE A 278 5.43 15.81 -10.27
N ILE A 279 6.15 14.68 -10.22
CA ILE A 279 7.62 14.64 -10.26
C ILE A 279 8.16 15.22 -11.57
N GLU A 280 7.57 14.86 -12.71
CA GLU A 280 7.94 15.40 -14.03
C GLU A 280 7.75 16.90 -14.11
N ARG A 281 6.63 17.42 -13.59
CA ARG A 281 6.37 18.87 -13.52
C ARG A 281 7.43 19.59 -12.68
N VAL A 282 7.78 19.04 -11.52
CA VAL A 282 8.79 19.62 -10.61
C VAL A 282 10.17 19.59 -11.23
N LEU A 283 10.60 18.43 -11.72
CA LEU A 283 11.89 18.31 -12.41
C LEU A 283 11.92 19.21 -13.64
N GLY A 284 10.80 19.37 -14.36
CA GLY A 284 10.65 20.27 -15.50
C GLY A 284 11.12 21.72 -15.27
N ASP A 285 11.17 22.19 -14.03
CA ASP A 285 11.58 23.55 -13.70
C ASP A 285 13.10 23.78 -13.84
N VAL A 286 13.46 24.90 -14.48
CA VAL A 286 14.86 25.27 -14.77
C VAL A 286 15.68 25.52 -13.50
N SER A 287 15.04 25.91 -12.39
CA SER A 287 15.72 26.18 -11.12
C SER A 287 16.39 24.94 -10.50
N LEU A 288 16.03 23.73 -10.95
CA LEU A 288 16.56 22.47 -10.43
C LEU A 288 17.63 21.84 -11.34
N LYS A 289 17.98 22.45 -12.48
CA LYS A 289 18.81 21.81 -13.53
C LYS A 289 20.18 21.31 -13.04
N ASP A 290 20.83 22.06 -12.16
CA ASP A 290 22.21 21.77 -11.70
C ASP A 290 22.25 21.05 -10.33
N TRP A 291 21.14 20.42 -9.93
CA TRP A 291 21.02 19.74 -8.64
C TRP A 291 20.64 18.26 -8.81
N ASP A 292 21.60 17.37 -8.53
CA ASP A 292 21.42 15.91 -8.58
C ASP A 292 20.84 15.33 -7.27
N GLY A 293 20.29 16.20 -6.40
CA GLY A 293 19.74 15.82 -5.11
C GLY A 293 18.31 15.28 -5.16
N PHE A 294 17.58 15.52 -6.25
CA PHE A 294 16.19 15.09 -6.38
C PHE A 294 16.08 13.60 -6.68
N GLY A 295 15.05 12.98 -6.12
CA GLY A 295 14.82 11.56 -6.30
C GLY A 295 13.42 11.10 -5.92
N LEU A 296 13.18 9.82 -6.15
CA LEU A 296 11.93 9.14 -5.84
C LEU A 296 12.16 7.69 -5.38
N ALA A 297 11.16 7.12 -4.72
CA ALA A 297 11.11 5.70 -4.42
C ALA A 297 10.30 4.93 -5.48
N VAL A 298 10.69 3.67 -5.71
CA VAL A 298 9.98 2.71 -6.59
C VAL A 298 9.79 1.41 -5.81
N GLN A 299 8.60 0.83 -5.87
CA GLN A 299 8.22 -0.36 -5.10
C GLN A 299 8.24 -1.61 -5.99
N ALA A 300 9.22 -2.49 -5.79
CA ALA A 300 9.40 -3.70 -6.60
C ALA A 300 8.26 -4.73 -6.48
N TYR A 301 7.40 -4.64 -5.47
CA TYR A 301 6.29 -5.56 -5.29
C TYR A 301 5.13 -5.37 -6.30
N HIS A 302 5.11 -4.27 -7.07
CA HIS A 302 4.05 -3.98 -8.03
C HIS A 302 4.53 -4.21 -9.46
N LYS A 303 3.60 -4.63 -10.31
CA LYS A 303 3.91 -5.14 -11.67
C LYS A 303 4.49 -4.08 -12.62
N ALA A 304 4.30 -2.80 -12.31
CA ALA A 304 4.81 -1.66 -13.09
C ALA A 304 6.28 -1.29 -12.81
N ALA A 305 6.92 -1.86 -11.78
CA ALA A 305 8.20 -1.35 -11.26
C ALA A 305 9.33 -1.27 -12.32
N PRO A 306 9.55 -2.28 -13.18
CA PRO A 306 10.56 -2.17 -14.23
C PRO A 306 10.29 -1.01 -15.20
N ALA A 307 9.04 -0.84 -15.63
CA ALA A 307 8.64 0.21 -16.57
C ALA A 307 8.77 1.62 -15.97
N VAL A 308 8.53 1.77 -14.66
CA VAL A 308 8.77 3.04 -13.96
C VAL A 308 10.25 3.39 -13.95
N ILE A 309 11.14 2.40 -13.76
CA ILE A 309 12.59 2.62 -13.80
C ILE A 309 13.03 3.08 -15.19
N ASP A 310 12.57 2.40 -16.25
CA ASP A 310 12.89 2.77 -17.63
C ASP A 310 12.43 4.20 -17.94
N HIS A 311 11.19 4.54 -17.55
CA HIS A 311 10.62 5.86 -17.76
C HIS A 311 11.42 6.98 -17.07
N VAL A 312 11.76 6.78 -15.79
CA VAL A 312 12.55 7.76 -15.03
C VAL A 312 13.98 7.86 -15.56
N ALA A 313 14.58 6.74 -15.97
CA ALA A 313 15.93 6.74 -16.54
C ALA A 313 16.00 7.52 -17.85
N GLU A 314 15.02 7.35 -18.73
CA GLU A 314 14.92 8.12 -19.98
C GLU A 314 14.62 9.60 -19.70
N MET A 315 13.79 9.91 -18.70
CA MET A 315 13.58 11.29 -18.25
C MET A 315 14.88 11.92 -17.74
N ALA A 316 15.65 11.22 -16.89
CA ALA A 316 16.93 11.68 -16.36
C ALA A 316 17.93 11.97 -17.50
N LYS A 317 18.00 11.03 -18.46
CA LYS A 317 18.86 11.12 -19.64
C LYS A 317 18.50 12.30 -20.54
N ALA A 318 17.22 12.49 -20.84
CA ALA A 318 16.74 13.60 -21.68
C ALA A 318 17.06 14.98 -21.08
N ARG A 319 17.22 15.03 -19.75
CA ARG A 319 17.53 16.26 -19.01
C ARG A 319 19.01 16.44 -18.69
N THR A 320 19.85 15.45 -18.97
CA THR A 320 21.26 15.41 -18.56
C THR A 320 21.42 15.70 -17.06
N GLN A 321 20.52 15.14 -16.25
CA GLN A 321 20.46 15.36 -14.80
C GLN A 321 20.35 14.01 -14.11
N ARG A 322 21.15 13.79 -13.06
CA ARG A 322 21.13 12.50 -12.36
C ARG A 322 19.99 12.48 -11.37
N ILE A 323 19.20 11.41 -11.37
CA ILE A 323 18.06 11.24 -10.46
C ILE A 323 18.38 10.17 -9.42
N GLN A 324 18.17 10.48 -8.14
CA GLN A 324 18.30 9.48 -7.09
C GLN A 324 17.08 8.57 -7.07
N MET A 325 17.29 7.27 -7.02
CA MET A 325 16.18 6.32 -7.06
C MET A 325 16.30 5.30 -5.94
N ARG A 326 15.33 5.34 -5.02
CA ARG A 326 15.20 4.40 -3.91
C ARG A 326 14.40 3.19 -4.35
N LEU A 327 15.05 2.03 -4.49
CA LEU A 327 14.37 0.78 -4.73
C LEU A 327 14.02 0.12 -3.39
N VAL A 328 12.73 -0.03 -3.13
CA VAL A 328 12.18 -0.78 -2.00
C VAL A 328 11.33 -1.94 -2.49
N LYS A 329 10.95 -2.87 -1.61
CA LYS A 329 9.95 -3.89 -1.97
C LYS A 329 8.56 -3.28 -2.03
N GLY A 330 8.09 -2.71 -0.92
CA GLY A 330 6.78 -2.06 -0.81
C GLY A 330 6.21 -2.21 0.59
N ALA A 331 5.33 -1.29 1.01
CA ALA A 331 4.85 -1.20 2.38
C ALA A 331 3.32 -1.25 2.53
N TYR A 332 2.58 -1.44 1.43
CA TYR A 332 1.11 -1.38 1.41
C TYR A 332 0.45 -2.69 0.95
N TRP A 333 1.18 -3.80 0.95
CA TRP A 333 0.79 -5.05 0.26
C TRP A 333 -0.61 -5.54 0.65
N ASP A 334 -0.89 -5.70 1.95
CA ASP A 334 -2.20 -6.17 2.43
C ASP A 334 -3.34 -5.21 2.05
N SER A 335 -3.05 -3.91 2.03
CA SER A 335 -4.03 -2.89 1.63
C SER A 335 -4.32 -2.96 0.14
N GLU A 336 -3.33 -3.23 -0.71
CA GLU A 336 -3.53 -3.41 -2.15
C GLU A 336 -4.32 -4.68 -2.47
N ILE A 337 -4.06 -5.79 -1.76
CA ILE A 337 -4.87 -7.01 -1.88
C ILE A 337 -6.32 -6.72 -1.52
N LYS A 338 -6.56 -6.08 -0.37
CA LYS A 338 -7.90 -5.74 0.10
C LYS A 338 -8.61 -4.77 -0.87
N LYS A 339 -7.94 -3.70 -1.30
CA LYS A 339 -8.51 -2.70 -2.21
C LYS A 339 -8.95 -3.34 -3.52
N ALA A 340 -8.10 -4.19 -4.12
CA ALA A 340 -8.44 -4.88 -5.36
C ALA A 340 -9.63 -5.85 -5.20
N GLN A 341 -9.71 -6.58 -4.08
CA GLN A 341 -10.84 -7.46 -3.76
C GLN A 341 -12.14 -6.69 -3.56
N VAL A 342 -12.11 -5.64 -2.74
CA VAL A 342 -13.27 -4.79 -2.47
C VAL A 342 -13.76 -4.12 -3.76
N ALA A 343 -12.84 -3.63 -4.60
CA ALA A 343 -13.18 -2.99 -5.86
C ALA A 343 -13.56 -3.97 -6.98
N GLY A 344 -13.48 -5.29 -6.78
CA GLY A 344 -13.85 -6.27 -7.81
C GLY A 344 -12.96 -6.21 -9.05
N LEU A 345 -11.67 -5.91 -8.90
CA LEU A 345 -10.74 -5.75 -10.03
C LEU A 345 -10.38 -7.10 -10.69
N CYS A 346 -9.85 -7.06 -11.91
CA CYS A 346 -9.51 -8.28 -12.65
C CYS A 346 -8.30 -9.04 -12.06
N ASP A 347 -7.33 -8.34 -11.48
CA ASP A 347 -6.14 -8.89 -10.84
C ASP A 347 -5.60 -7.90 -9.79
N PHE A 348 -4.52 -8.26 -9.10
CA PHE A 348 -3.88 -7.42 -8.08
C PHE A 348 -2.81 -6.51 -8.70
N PRO A 349 -2.66 -5.25 -8.28
CA PRO A 349 -1.56 -4.41 -8.77
C PRO A 349 -0.18 -4.91 -8.31
N VAL A 350 -0.17 -5.73 -7.26
CA VAL A 350 1.01 -6.32 -6.61
C VAL A 350 1.14 -7.82 -6.85
N TYR A 351 2.35 -8.35 -6.71
CA TYR A 351 2.57 -9.80 -6.68
C TYR A 351 1.97 -10.42 -5.43
N THR A 352 1.36 -11.59 -5.53
CA THR A 352 0.72 -12.28 -4.39
C THR A 352 1.68 -13.21 -3.65
N ARG A 353 2.85 -13.50 -4.23
CA ARG A 353 3.91 -14.28 -3.59
C ARG A 353 5.13 -13.43 -3.29
N LYS A 354 5.65 -13.54 -2.07
CA LYS A 354 6.89 -12.87 -1.64
C LYS A 354 8.10 -13.16 -2.55
N SER A 355 8.23 -14.39 -3.06
CA SER A 355 9.33 -14.74 -4.00
C SER A 355 9.27 -13.95 -5.30
N HIS A 356 8.08 -13.59 -5.78
CA HIS A 356 7.92 -12.78 -6.99
C HIS A 356 8.32 -11.32 -6.73
N SER A 357 7.96 -10.76 -5.57
CA SER A 357 8.45 -9.44 -5.16
C SER A 357 9.97 -9.41 -5.01
N ASP A 358 10.57 -10.48 -4.47
CA ASP A 358 12.04 -10.61 -4.39
C ASP A 358 12.68 -10.69 -5.78
N THR A 359 12.13 -11.51 -6.69
CA THR A 359 12.61 -11.62 -8.08
C THR A 359 12.50 -10.26 -8.78
N SER A 360 11.36 -9.59 -8.68
CA SER A 360 11.14 -8.25 -9.23
C SER A 360 12.17 -7.27 -8.68
N TYR A 361 12.46 -7.31 -7.37
CA TYR A 361 13.46 -6.44 -6.76
C TYR A 361 14.85 -6.64 -7.36
N LEU A 362 15.26 -7.89 -7.61
CA LEU A 362 16.56 -8.18 -8.22
C LEU A 362 16.61 -7.76 -9.70
N VAL A 363 15.52 -7.95 -10.44
CA VAL A 363 15.40 -7.49 -11.85
C VAL A 363 15.48 -5.97 -11.92
N CYS A 364 14.73 -5.28 -11.07
CA CYS A 364 14.75 -3.83 -10.94
C CYS A 364 16.15 -3.32 -10.53
N ALA A 365 16.82 -3.99 -9.59
CA ALA A 365 18.16 -3.61 -9.15
C ALA A 365 19.18 -3.73 -10.28
N HIS A 366 19.14 -4.83 -11.03
CA HIS A 366 19.99 -5.01 -12.20
C HIS A 366 19.76 -3.94 -13.26
N LYS A 367 18.48 -3.66 -13.57
CA LYS A 367 18.09 -2.60 -14.50
C LYS A 367 18.59 -1.22 -14.06
N MET A 368 18.55 -0.90 -12.77
CA MET A 368 19.10 0.36 -12.25
C MET A 368 20.62 0.47 -12.42
N PHE A 369 21.35 -0.64 -12.43
CA PHE A 369 22.79 -0.64 -12.73
C PHE A 369 23.07 -0.39 -14.23
N ASP A 370 22.20 -0.83 -15.13
CA ASP A 370 22.30 -0.50 -16.56
C ASP A 370 22.17 1.02 -16.81
N TYR A 371 21.52 1.73 -15.88
CA TYR A 371 21.34 3.18 -15.89
C TYR A 371 22.18 3.92 -14.83
N VAL A 372 23.28 3.35 -14.32
CA VAL A 372 24.06 3.94 -13.21
C VAL A 372 24.64 5.34 -13.53
N ASP A 373 24.80 5.67 -14.81
CA ASP A 373 25.26 6.99 -15.27
C ASP A 373 24.18 8.07 -15.16
N THR A 374 22.90 7.71 -15.24
CA THR A 374 21.76 8.64 -15.20
C THR A 374 20.95 8.54 -13.90
N LEU A 375 21.02 7.39 -13.22
CA LEU A 375 20.40 7.15 -11.92
C LEU A 375 21.46 7.07 -10.83
N TYR A 376 21.10 7.46 -9.62
CA TYR A 376 21.84 7.08 -8.42
C TYR A 376 21.04 5.99 -7.67
N PRO A 377 21.42 4.71 -7.80
CA PRO A 377 20.70 3.63 -7.17
C PRO A 377 20.84 3.65 -5.65
N MET A 378 19.71 3.57 -4.94
CA MET A 378 19.64 3.47 -3.49
C MET A 378 18.81 2.24 -3.11
N PHE A 379 19.46 1.18 -2.64
CA PHE A 379 18.82 -0.12 -2.42
C PHE A 379 18.32 -0.27 -0.98
N GLY A 380 17.02 -0.03 -0.77
CA GLY A 380 16.34 -0.21 0.51
C GLY A 380 15.97 -1.66 0.78
N THR A 381 16.72 -2.36 1.63
CA THR A 381 16.46 -3.77 1.99
C THR A 381 17.17 -4.18 3.28
N HIS A 382 16.57 -5.09 4.03
CA HIS A 382 17.21 -5.77 5.18
C HIS A 382 17.51 -7.24 4.89
N ASN A 383 17.28 -7.71 3.67
CA ASN A 383 17.45 -9.11 3.30
C ASN A 383 18.90 -9.38 2.84
N ALA A 384 19.62 -10.24 3.56
CA ALA A 384 21.02 -10.54 3.27
C ALA A 384 21.25 -11.15 1.88
N TYR A 385 20.30 -11.95 1.36
CA TYR A 385 20.40 -12.48 0.00
C TYR A 385 20.28 -11.35 -1.03
N SER A 386 19.32 -10.44 -0.87
CA SER A 386 19.19 -9.28 -1.75
C SER A 386 20.44 -8.39 -1.71
N VAL A 387 21.03 -8.20 -0.52
CA VAL A 387 22.30 -7.45 -0.36
C VAL A 387 23.44 -8.14 -1.11
N ALA A 388 23.65 -9.44 -0.88
CA ALA A 388 24.69 -10.21 -1.55
C ALA A 388 24.51 -10.22 -3.08
N ALA A 389 23.26 -10.31 -3.55
CA ALA A 389 22.94 -10.23 -4.97
C ALA A 389 23.30 -8.88 -5.59
N ILE A 390 22.96 -7.77 -4.90
CA ILE A 390 23.33 -6.42 -5.35
C ILE A 390 24.86 -6.25 -5.37
N MET A 391 25.57 -6.77 -4.37
CA MET A 391 27.03 -6.73 -4.34
C MET A 391 27.65 -7.50 -5.52
N ASP A 392 27.11 -8.67 -5.88
CA ASP A 392 27.55 -9.43 -7.07
C ASP A 392 27.27 -8.66 -8.37
N MET A 393 26.09 -8.04 -8.51
CA MET A 393 25.75 -7.20 -9.66
C MET A 393 26.66 -5.98 -9.79
N ALA A 394 27.08 -5.39 -8.66
CA ALA A 394 27.86 -4.17 -8.61
C ALA A 394 29.37 -4.38 -8.85
N HIS A 395 29.84 -5.59 -9.19
CA HIS A 395 31.28 -5.91 -9.26
C HIS A 395 32.09 -5.00 -10.21
N ASN A 396 31.45 -4.47 -11.27
CA ASN A 396 32.09 -3.55 -12.23
C ASN A 396 31.66 -2.08 -12.04
N VAL A 397 30.94 -1.78 -10.96
CA VAL A 397 30.42 -0.45 -10.66
C VAL A 397 31.39 0.26 -9.71
N GLY A 398 31.76 1.50 -10.02
CA GLY A 398 32.71 2.27 -9.22
C GLY A 398 32.24 2.48 -7.77
N ALA A 399 33.20 2.53 -6.84
CA ALA A 399 32.91 2.78 -5.43
C ALA A 399 32.12 4.10 -5.25
N GLY A 400 31.04 4.05 -4.47
CA GLY A 400 30.19 5.21 -4.21
C GLY A 400 29.19 5.58 -5.31
N ALA A 401 29.10 4.80 -6.39
CA ALA A 401 28.12 5.03 -7.47
C ALA A 401 26.68 4.61 -7.10
N PHE A 402 26.50 3.88 -6.00
CA PHE A 402 25.21 3.50 -5.41
C PHE A 402 25.32 3.50 -3.87
N GLU A 403 24.20 3.31 -3.18
CA GLU A 403 24.18 3.05 -1.73
C GLU A 403 23.14 2.01 -1.34
N PHE A 404 23.34 1.39 -0.18
CA PHE A 404 22.30 0.63 0.50
C PHE A 404 21.54 1.54 1.47
N GLN A 405 20.27 1.23 1.72
CA GLN A 405 19.48 1.96 2.70
C GLN A 405 18.81 1.01 3.69
N ARG A 406 18.80 1.40 4.96
CA ARG A 406 18.05 0.72 6.02
C ARG A 406 17.14 1.68 6.76
N LEU A 407 16.13 1.13 7.39
CA LEU A 407 15.33 1.84 8.38
C LEU A 407 16.10 2.01 9.70
N PHE A 408 15.87 3.12 10.39
CA PHE A 408 16.29 3.29 11.77
C PHE A 408 15.66 2.22 12.67
N GLY A 409 16.41 1.77 13.68
CA GLY A 409 15.99 0.68 14.57
C GLY A 409 16.08 -0.73 13.98
N MET A 410 16.49 -0.91 12.71
CA MET A 410 16.46 -2.21 12.04
C MET A 410 17.71 -2.50 11.20
N GLY A 411 18.16 -3.74 11.20
CA GLY A 411 19.24 -4.22 10.33
C GLY A 411 20.61 -3.61 10.60
N GLY A 412 20.84 -3.10 11.82
CA GLY A 412 22.11 -2.46 12.20
C GLY A 412 23.31 -3.39 12.01
N ALA A 413 23.23 -4.62 12.54
CA ALA A 413 24.30 -5.60 12.43
C ALA A 413 24.68 -5.92 10.96
N LEU A 414 23.68 -6.12 10.08
CA LEU A 414 23.92 -6.39 8.66
C LEU A 414 24.63 -5.22 7.99
N PHE A 415 24.18 -4.00 8.23
CA PHE A 415 24.73 -2.83 7.56
C PHE A 415 26.07 -2.36 8.13
N ASP A 416 26.35 -2.63 9.41
CA ASP A 416 27.68 -2.42 9.97
C ASP A 416 28.71 -3.30 9.25
N GLN A 417 28.37 -4.56 8.93
CA GLN A 417 29.21 -5.41 8.08
C GLN A 417 29.42 -4.82 6.68
N LEU A 418 28.40 -4.19 6.10
CA LEU A 418 28.52 -3.54 4.79
C LEU A 418 29.42 -2.30 4.83
N LEU A 419 29.29 -1.47 5.86
CA LEU A 419 30.16 -0.32 6.08
C LEU A 419 31.63 -0.76 6.23
N ASP A 420 31.89 -1.84 6.97
CA ASP A 420 33.25 -2.37 7.16
C ASP A 420 33.87 -2.90 5.87
N ARG A 421 33.03 -3.28 4.90
CA ARG A 421 33.42 -3.68 3.54
C ARG A 421 33.50 -2.49 2.57
N GLY A 422 33.37 -1.26 3.06
CA GLY A 422 33.47 -0.04 2.27
C GLY A 422 32.21 0.31 1.47
N ALA A 423 31.08 -0.36 1.70
CA ALA A 423 29.82 0.00 1.08
C ALA A 423 29.30 1.34 1.65
N VAL A 424 28.58 2.09 0.81
CA VAL A 424 27.88 3.28 1.27
C VAL A 424 26.51 2.88 1.81
N ALA A 425 26.18 3.33 3.01
CA ALA A 425 24.88 3.08 3.63
C ALA A 425 24.22 4.34 4.17
N SER A 426 22.91 4.46 3.98
CA SER A 426 22.09 5.49 4.62
C SER A 426 20.98 4.92 5.49
N ILE A 427 20.56 5.71 6.47
CA ILE A 427 19.50 5.38 7.40
C ILE A 427 18.30 6.28 7.10
N TYR A 428 17.19 5.67 6.73
CA TYR A 428 15.88 6.30 6.71
C TYR A 428 15.36 6.42 8.15
N ALA A 429 15.33 7.64 8.65
CA ALA A 429 15.15 7.97 10.06
C ALA A 429 13.83 8.72 10.26
N PRO A 430 12.83 8.10 10.90
CA PRO A 430 11.57 8.76 11.20
C PRO A 430 11.74 9.86 12.23
N VAL A 431 11.07 10.98 12.00
CA VAL A 431 11.10 12.18 12.84
C VAL A 431 9.68 12.69 12.99
N GLY A 432 9.24 12.88 14.23
CA GLY A 432 7.93 13.45 14.49
C GLY A 432 7.39 13.10 15.87
N PRO A 433 6.36 13.81 16.32
CA PRO A 433 5.80 13.63 17.65
C PRO A 433 5.12 12.26 17.76
N HIS A 434 5.04 11.74 18.99
CA HIS A 434 4.47 10.41 19.24
C HIS A 434 3.04 10.21 18.74
N LYS A 435 2.24 11.28 18.56
CA LYS A 435 0.89 11.19 18.00
C LYS A 435 0.87 10.74 16.53
N ASP A 436 1.87 11.17 15.75
CA ASP A 436 1.96 10.92 14.31
C ASP A 436 2.72 9.59 14.05
N LEU A 437 3.41 9.08 15.07
CA LEU A 437 4.11 7.81 15.04
C LEU A 437 3.19 6.59 15.00
N LEU A 438 2.03 6.63 15.62
CA LEU A 438 1.26 5.41 15.88
C LEU A 438 0.77 4.69 14.60
N PRO A 439 0.21 5.37 13.58
CA PRO A 439 -0.12 4.74 12.30
C PRO A 439 1.11 4.17 11.59
N TYR A 440 2.22 4.92 11.62
CA TYR A 440 3.50 4.49 11.08
C TYR A 440 4.02 3.22 11.77
N LEU A 441 3.93 3.16 13.11
CA LEU A 441 4.42 2.06 13.92
C LEU A 441 3.66 0.76 13.62
N VAL A 442 2.33 0.82 13.48
CA VAL A 442 1.53 -0.37 13.11
C VAL A 442 1.98 -0.93 11.76
N ARG A 443 2.12 -0.08 10.74
CA ARG A 443 2.63 -0.50 9.42
C ARG A 443 4.03 -1.10 9.54
N ARG A 444 4.89 -0.51 10.39
CA ARG A 444 6.26 -0.95 10.57
C ARG A 444 6.39 -2.28 11.30
N LEU A 445 5.51 -2.53 12.26
CA LEU A 445 5.37 -3.81 12.94
C LEU A 445 4.84 -4.89 11.99
N LEU A 446 3.86 -4.58 11.13
CA LEU A 446 3.36 -5.53 10.13
C LEU A 446 4.43 -5.90 9.09
N GLU A 447 5.14 -4.91 8.55
CA GLU A 447 6.19 -5.11 7.54
C GLU A 447 7.28 -6.09 8.01
N ASN A 448 7.66 -6.00 9.29
CA ASN A 448 8.82 -6.72 9.81
C ASN A 448 8.48 -7.89 10.72
N GLY A 449 7.28 -7.90 11.31
CA GLY A 449 6.76 -9.00 12.13
C GLY A 449 6.15 -10.13 11.32
N ALA A 450 5.81 -9.90 10.05
CA ALA A 450 5.29 -10.95 9.19
C ALA A 450 6.26 -12.15 9.14
N ASN A 451 5.73 -13.38 9.23
CA ASN A 451 6.53 -14.62 9.24
C ASN A 451 7.39 -14.81 7.99
N SER A 452 7.04 -14.12 6.89
CA SER A 452 7.81 -14.10 5.65
C SER A 452 8.96 -13.09 5.64
N SER A 453 9.04 -12.21 6.66
CA SER A 453 10.09 -11.20 6.80
C SER A 453 11.43 -11.85 7.15
N PHE A 454 12.49 -11.38 6.48
CA PHE A 454 13.84 -11.86 6.73
C PHE A 454 14.34 -11.47 8.13
N VAL A 455 13.98 -10.27 8.62
CA VAL A 455 14.42 -9.78 9.93
C VAL A 455 13.89 -10.68 11.05
N ASN A 456 12.64 -11.16 10.94
CA ASN A 456 12.09 -12.11 11.90
C ASN A 456 12.83 -13.46 11.80
N ARG A 457 12.96 -14.00 10.58
CA ARG A 457 13.55 -15.33 10.37
C ARG A 457 15.06 -15.43 10.64
N VAL A 458 15.84 -14.34 10.54
CA VAL A 458 17.29 -14.39 10.80
C VAL A 458 17.59 -14.55 12.29
N LEU A 459 16.70 -14.05 13.15
CA LEU A 459 16.78 -14.11 14.61
C LEU A 459 16.22 -15.40 15.18
N ASP A 460 15.42 -16.12 14.41
CA ASP A 460 14.90 -17.44 14.74
C ASP A 460 16.06 -18.46 14.80
N PRO A 461 16.34 -19.07 15.97
CA PRO A 461 17.39 -20.06 16.12
C PRO A 461 17.08 -21.38 15.40
N ASP A 462 15.80 -21.69 15.13
CA ASP A 462 15.38 -22.91 14.45
C ASP A 462 15.44 -22.78 12.92
N ALA A 463 15.51 -21.55 12.40
CA ALA A 463 15.73 -21.32 10.98
C ALA A 463 17.17 -21.62 10.56
N SER A 464 17.36 -22.62 9.70
CA SER A 464 18.67 -22.92 9.11
C SER A 464 19.15 -21.79 8.19
N VAL A 465 20.47 -21.56 8.10
CA VAL A 465 21.04 -20.52 7.23
C VAL A 465 20.66 -20.77 5.76
N GLU A 466 20.71 -22.02 5.32
CA GLU A 466 20.36 -22.46 3.97
C GLU A 466 18.92 -22.08 3.60
N SER A 467 18.00 -22.18 4.57
CA SER A 467 16.59 -21.81 4.39
C SER A 467 16.35 -20.31 4.24
N LEU A 468 17.31 -19.47 4.64
CA LEU A 468 17.25 -18.00 4.59
C LEU A 468 17.87 -17.43 3.30
N VAL A 469 18.75 -18.20 2.65
CA VAL A 469 19.53 -17.79 1.47
C VAL A 469 19.07 -18.48 0.19
N VAL A 470 17.81 -18.90 0.15
CA VAL A 470 17.19 -19.51 -1.04
C VAL A 470 17.05 -18.48 -2.15
N ASP A 471 17.50 -18.84 -3.35
CA ASP A 471 17.40 -17.99 -4.52
C ASP A 471 15.93 -17.73 -4.92
N PRO A 472 15.45 -16.47 -4.83
CA PRO A 472 14.08 -16.15 -5.23
C PRO A 472 13.86 -16.34 -6.72
N VAL A 473 14.89 -16.18 -7.57
CA VAL A 473 14.73 -16.30 -9.03
C VAL A 473 14.47 -17.75 -9.41
N ASP A 474 15.30 -18.69 -8.96
CA ASP A 474 15.06 -20.11 -9.16
C ASP A 474 13.74 -20.58 -8.52
N LYS A 475 13.41 -20.05 -7.34
CA LYS A 475 12.12 -20.33 -6.70
C LYS A 475 10.94 -19.87 -7.53
N SER A 476 11.05 -18.76 -8.25
CA SER A 476 10.01 -18.21 -9.13
C SER A 476 9.96 -18.94 -10.48
N LYS A 477 11.11 -19.24 -11.09
CA LYS A 477 11.24 -20.01 -12.35
C LYS A 477 10.60 -21.40 -12.25
N ASN A 478 10.79 -22.09 -11.13
CA ASN A 478 10.36 -23.48 -10.96
C ASN A 478 8.91 -23.64 -10.46
N ARG A 479 8.11 -22.57 -10.42
CA ARG A 479 6.70 -22.68 -9.98
C ARG A 479 5.79 -23.16 -11.10
N LYS A 480 4.88 -24.06 -10.73
CA LYS A 480 3.72 -24.43 -11.57
C LYS A 480 2.60 -23.39 -11.49
N GLU A 481 2.34 -22.87 -10.28
CA GLU A 481 1.31 -21.86 -10.03
C GLU A 481 1.93 -20.56 -9.55
N PHE A 482 1.72 -19.49 -10.33
CA PHE A 482 2.28 -18.18 -10.04
C PHE A 482 1.51 -17.48 -8.91
N LYS A 483 0.17 -17.45 -8.95
CA LYS A 483 -0.64 -16.84 -7.88
C LYS A 483 -0.54 -17.61 -6.57
N HIS A 484 -0.67 -16.92 -5.44
CA HIS A 484 -0.71 -17.55 -4.13
C HIS A 484 -2.04 -18.30 -3.94
N PRO A 485 -2.05 -19.60 -3.58
CA PRO A 485 -3.26 -20.42 -3.60
C PRO A 485 -4.28 -20.02 -2.53
N LYS A 486 -3.84 -19.33 -1.48
CA LYS A 486 -4.72 -18.81 -0.40
C LYS A 486 -5.18 -17.38 -0.61
N ILE A 487 -4.84 -16.76 -1.75
CA ILE A 487 -5.25 -15.38 -2.06
C ILE A 487 -6.18 -15.45 -3.25
N MET A 488 -7.48 -15.42 -2.97
CA MET A 488 -8.51 -15.48 -3.99
C MET A 488 -8.52 -14.20 -4.81
N LEU A 489 -8.61 -14.36 -6.14
CA LEU A 489 -8.85 -13.23 -7.03
C LEU A 489 -10.19 -12.56 -6.70
N PRO A 490 -10.34 -11.25 -6.98
CA PRO A 490 -11.58 -10.55 -6.65
C PRO A 490 -12.83 -11.23 -7.22
N LYS A 491 -12.80 -11.72 -8.47
CA LYS A 491 -13.90 -12.48 -9.08
C LYS A 491 -14.27 -13.78 -8.35
N ASN A 492 -13.30 -14.40 -7.69
CA ASN A 492 -13.45 -15.72 -7.05
C ASN A 492 -13.62 -15.65 -5.54
N LEU A 493 -13.83 -14.45 -4.98
CA LEU A 493 -13.82 -14.21 -3.53
C LEU A 493 -14.85 -15.08 -2.78
N PHE A 494 -15.94 -15.45 -3.44
CA PHE A 494 -17.09 -16.13 -2.86
C PHE A 494 -17.30 -17.55 -3.40
N MET A 495 -16.32 -18.11 -4.12
CA MET A 495 -16.43 -19.45 -4.71
C MET A 495 -16.48 -20.57 -3.66
N ASP A 496 -15.98 -20.31 -2.44
CA ASP A 496 -15.96 -21.28 -1.34
C ASP A 496 -17.10 -21.05 -0.32
N GLU A 497 -17.99 -20.06 -0.52
CA GLU A 497 -19.08 -19.75 0.43
C GLU A 497 -20.18 -20.81 0.44
N THR A 498 -20.42 -21.47 -0.69
CA THR A 498 -21.45 -22.51 -0.87
C THR A 498 -20.88 -23.68 -1.69
N PRO A 499 -21.52 -24.87 -1.69
CA PRO A 499 -21.06 -26.00 -2.52
C PRO A 499 -21.00 -25.69 -4.02
N GLN A 500 -21.83 -24.77 -4.51
CA GLN A 500 -21.79 -24.29 -5.89
C GLN A 500 -20.83 -23.11 -6.10
N GLY A 501 -20.57 -22.33 -5.04
CA GLY A 501 -19.87 -21.05 -5.10
C GLY A 501 -20.68 -19.99 -5.86
N ARG A 502 -20.30 -18.72 -5.70
CA ARG A 502 -20.79 -17.64 -6.56
C ARG A 502 -19.64 -16.77 -7.06
N ALA A 503 -19.74 -16.33 -8.31
CA ALA A 503 -18.83 -15.32 -8.83
C ALA A 503 -19.15 -13.95 -8.23
N ASN A 504 -18.12 -13.22 -7.83
CA ASN A 504 -18.25 -11.83 -7.39
C ASN A 504 -18.51 -10.91 -8.59
N SER A 505 -19.25 -9.82 -8.38
CA SER A 505 -19.41 -8.74 -9.34
C SER A 505 -18.08 -8.06 -9.73
N SER A 506 -17.97 -7.65 -10.99
CA SER A 506 -16.79 -6.99 -11.56
C SER A 506 -16.88 -5.47 -11.41
N GLY A 507 -15.82 -4.84 -10.90
CA GLY A 507 -15.72 -3.38 -10.83
C GLY A 507 -14.86 -2.77 -11.92
N VAL A 508 -14.54 -1.48 -11.75
CA VAL A 508 -13.69 -0.69 -12.64
C VAL A 508 -12.68 0.07 -11.79
N ASP A 509 -11.41 0.03 -12.18
CA ASP A 509 -10.39 0.88 -11.58
C ASP A 509 -10.52 2.30 -12.15
N LEU A 510 -11.20 3.17 -11.41
CA LEU A 510 -11.42 4.56 -11.81
C LEU A 510 -10.16 5.43 -11.68
N ASP A 511 -9.12 4.93 -11.01
CA ASP A 511 -7.80 5.57 -10.93
C ASP A 511 -6.90 5.17 -12.12
N ALA A 512 -7.36 4.27 -13.00
CA ALA A 512 -6.68 3.89 -14.24
C ALA A 512 -7.20 4.71 -15.44
N PRO A 513 -6.39 5.63 -16.01
CA PRO A 513 -6.82 6.51 -17.10
C PRO A 513 -7.44 5.77 -18.30
N GLU A 514 -6.85 4.65 -18.70
CA GLU A 514 -7.32 3.81 -19.80
C GLU A 514 -8.66 3.15 -19.52
N MET A 515 -8.90 2.68 -18.29
CA MET A 515 -10.17 2.07 -17.91
C MET A 515 -11.26 3.14 -17.79
N LEU A 516 -10.93 4.30 -17.22
CA LEU A 516 -11.87 5.41 -17.15
C LEU A 516 -12.24 5.91 -18.54
N ALA A 517 -11.26 6.03 -19.45
CA ALA A 517 -11.51 6.42 -20.83
C ALA A 517 -12.43 5.41 -21.55
N GLN A 518 -12.20 4.11 -21.35
CA GLN A 518 -13.09 3.08 -21.87
C GLN A 518 -14.50 3.19 -21.25
N LEU A 519 -14.61 3.36 -19.93
CA LEU A 519 -15.89 3.48 -19.25
C LEU A 519 -16.67 4.71 -19.73
N ASN A 520 -15.99 5.84 -19.94
CA ASN A 520 -16.61 7.04 -20.49
C ASN A 520 -17.13 6.83 -21.91
N GLN A 521 -16.46 6.01 -22.73
CA GLN A 521 -17.00 5.61 -24.05
C GLN A 521 -18.22 4.70 -23.91
N GLU A 522 -18.19 3.73 -22.99
CA GLU A 522 -19.32 2.84 -22.69
C GLU A 522 -20.55 3.63 -22.22
N ILE A 523 -20.37 4.63 -21.35
CA ILE A 523 -21.44 5.52 -20.85
C ILE A 523 -21.90 6.48 -21.95
N GLY A 524 -20.96 7.14 -22.62
CA GLY A 524 -21.23 8.17 -23.64
C GLY A 524 -22.00 7.66 -24.86
N ALA A 525 -21.94 6.35 -25.12
CA ALA A 525 -22.80 5.69 -26.11
C ALA A 525 -24.30 5.89 -25.84
N TYR A 526 -24.69 6.27 -24.61
CA TYR A 526 -26.08 6.44 -24.17
C TYR A 526 -26.44 7.88 -23.79
N ASP A 527 -25.56 8.87 -23.99
CA ASP A 527 -25.82 10.28 -23.63
C ASP A 527 -27.09 10.84 -24.28
N ASN A 528 -27.38 10.44 -25.52
CA ASN A 528 -28.57 10.87 -26.27
C ASN A 528 -29.70 9.84 -26.24
N SER A 529 -29.56 8.76 -25.47
CA SER A 529 -30.63 7.78 -25.32
C SER A 529 -31.75 8.38 -24.48
N SER A 530 -32.97 8.29 -25.00
CA SER A 530 -34.18 8.63 -24.26
C SER A 530 -34.83 7.34 -23.76
N VAL A 531 -35.00 7.24 -22.45
CA VAL A 531 -35.64 6.06 -21.85
C VAL A 531 -37.14 6.28 -21.67
N SER A 532 -37.91 5.19 -21.77
CA SER A 532 -39.34 5.21 -21.49
C SER A 532 -39.65 4.15 -20.44
N ALA A 533 -40.10 4.59 -19.27
CA ALA A 533 -40.57 3.70 -18.21
C ALA A 533 -42.11 3.65 -18.23
N ALA A 534 -42.66 2.45 -18.35
CA ALA A 534 -44.10 2.19 -18.31
C ALA A 534 -44.34 0.78 -17.75
N ALA A 535 -45.55 0.49 -17.27
CA ALA A 535 -45.87 -0.81 -16.70
C ALA A 535 -45.68 -1.94 -17.74
N LEU A 536 -44.95 -3.00 -17.37
CA LEU A 536 -44.84 -4.23 -18.15
C LEU A 536 -45.75 -5.29 -17.52
N VAL A 537 -46.89 -5.57 -18.16
CA VAL A 537 -47.88 -6.53 -17.66
C VAL A 537 -48.08 -7.62 -18.70
N ASP A 538 -47.85 -8.87 -18.30
CA ASP A 538 -48.02 -10.05 -19.17
C ASP A 538 -47.24 -9.92 -20.50
N GLY A 539 -45.97 -9.52 -20.38
CA GLY A 539 -45.07 -9.30 -21.53
C GLY A 539 -45.40 -8.10 -22.41
N ARG A 540 -46.38 -7.25 -22.04
CA ARG A 540 -46.80 -6.08 -22.81
C ARG A 540 -46.56 -4.79 -22.06
N THR A 541 -45.90 -3.84 -22.72
CA THR A 541 -45.73 -2.48 -22.19
C THR A 541 -47.03 -1.70 -22.31
N LEU A 542 -47.55 -1.24 -21.18
CA LEU A 542 -48.81 -0.50 -21.07
C LEU A 542 -48.51 0.95 -20.66
N LYS A 543 -48.66 1.87 -21.60
CA LYS A 543 -48.59 3.32 -21.37
C LYS A 543 -49.94 3.82 -20.87
N SER A 544 -50.19 3.63 -19.58
CA SER A 544 -51.39 4.11 -18.89
C SER A 544 -51.14 5.45 -18.19
N GLY A 545 -52.19 6.00 -17.57
CA GLY A 545 -52.07 7.11 -16.62
C GLY A 545 -51.48 8.40 -17.20
N ALA A 546 -50.92 9.22 -16.32
CA ALA A 546 -50.30 10.48 -16.69
C ALA A 546 -48.85 10.26 -17.17
N THR A 547 -48.44 11.01 -18.19
CA THR A 547 -47.05 11.04 -18.64
C THR A 547 -46.31 12.20 -17.99
N ARG A 548 -45.10 11.95 -17.50
CA ARG A 548 -44.20 12.98 -16.97
C ARG A 548 -42.77 12.76 -17.46
N PRO A 549 -41.98 13.82 -17.63
CA PRO A 549 -40.57 13.66 -17.96
C PRO A 549 -39.79 13.11 -16.75
N ALA A 550 -38.80 12.24 -17.03
CA ALA A 550 -37.70 11.95 -16.11
C ALA A 550 -36.63 13.01 -16.36
N LEU A 551 -36.34 13.82 -15.34
CA LEU A 551 -35.40 14.94 -15.44
C LEU A 551 -34.15 14.63 -14.64
N ASN A 552 -33.00 15.06 -15.17
CA ASN A 552 -31.75 14.95 -14.45
C ASN A 552 -31.75 15.89 -13.22
N PRO A 553 -31.41 15.38 -12.02
CA PRO A 553 -31.45 16.18 -10.79
C PRO A 553 -30.35 17.25 -10.73
N ALA A 554 -29.23 17.06 -11.44
CA ALA A 554 -28.11 18.02 -11.49
C ALA A 554 -28.34 19.13 -12.53
N ASP A 555 -29.04 18.82 -13.62
CA ASP A 555 -29.47 19.80 -14.64
C ASP A 555 -30.87 19.45 -15.15
N ARG A 556 -31.89 20.19 -14.71
CA ARG A 556 -33.28 19.93 -15.10
C ARG A 556 -33.61 20.24 -16.56
N ALA A 557 -32.69 20.87 -17.30
CA ALA A 557 -32.82 21.01 -18.75
C ALA A 557 -32.50 19.70 -19.49
N ASP A 558 -31.72 18.80 -18.87
CA ASP A 558 -31.47 17.45 -19.37
C ASP A 558 -32.66 16.53 -19.08
N VAL A 559 -33.40 16.20 -20.14
CA VAL A 559 -34.53 15.27 -20.08
C VAL A 559 -34.02 13.86 -20.38
N VAL A 560 -33.93 13.04 -19.34
CA VAL A 560 -33.44 11.66 -19.43
C VAL A 560 -34.42 10.77 -20.18
N GLY A 561 -35.72 11.01 -20.00
CA GLY A 561 -36.75 10.15 -20.56
C GLY A 561 -38.18 10.54 -20.22
N GLN A 562 -39.09 9.58 -20.37
CA GLN A 562 -40.50 9.72 -20.01
C GLN A 562 -40.94 8.57 -19.10
N VAL A 563 -41.71 8.90 -18.07
CA VAL A 563 -42.37 7.96 -17.19
C VAL A 563 -43.88 8.05 -17.41
N TYR A 564 -44.51 6.91 -17.62
CA TYR A 564 -45.95 6.74 -17.70
C TYR A 564 -46.43 6.14 -16.37
N ASP A 565 -47.13 6.93 -15.56
CA ASP A 565 -47.64 6.47 -14.28
C ASP A 565 -48.70 5.35 -14.50
N THR A 566 -48.78 4.40 -13.56
CA THR A 566 -49.69 3.25 -13.72
C THR A 566 -51.09 3.60 -13.19
N ASP A 567 -52.14 3.46 -14.03
CA ASP A 567 -53.52 3.65 -13.57
C ASP A 567 -54.05 2.43 -12.79
N PHE A 568 -55.10 2.63 -11.98
CA PHE A 568 -55.66 1.58 -11.12
C PHE A 568 -56.09 0.33 -11.90
N LYS A 569 -56.67 0.51 -13.09
CA LYS A 569 -57.12 -0.61 -13.93
C LYS A 569 -55.95 -1.46 -14.41
N THR A 570 -54.83 -0.83 -14.73
CA THR A 570 -53.60 -1.52 -15.13
C THR A 570 -52.96 -2.24 -13.94
N VAL A 571 -53.02 -1.67 -12.74
CA VAL A 571 -52.59 -2.35 -11.50
C VAL A 571 -53.44 -3.60 -11.22
N GLU A 572 -54.77 -3.51 -11.31
CA GLU A 572 -55.66 -4.67 -11.14
C GLU A 572 -55.31 -5.79 -12.12
N ARG A 573 -55.16 -5.44 -13.40
CA ARG A 573 -54.73 -6.38 -14.45
C ARG A 573 -53.37 -7.00 -14.15
N ALA A 574 -52.43 -6.25 -13.56
CA ALA A 574 -51.13 -6.78 -13.17
C ALA A 574 -51.24 -7.85 -12.08
N PHE A 575 -52.09 -7.63 -11.07
CA PHE A 575 -52.35 -8.64 -10.03
C PHE A 575 -53.04 -9.89 -10.59
N GLU A 576 -54.02 -9.72 -11.48
CA GLU A 576 -54.68 -10.84 -12.15
C GLU A 576 -53.69 -11.66 -12.97
N ALA A 577 -52.85 -10.99 -13.78
CA ALA A 577 -51.82 -11.65 -14.57
C ALA A 577 -50.78 -12.36 -13.69
N ALA A 578 -50.35 -11.75 -12.58
CA ALA A 578 -49.42 -12.35 -11.63
C ALA A 578 -50.02 -13.60 -10.95
N GLN A 579 -51.31 -13.59 -10.61
CA GLN A 579 -51.99 -14.75 -10.02
C GLN A 579 -52.06 -15.92 -11.00
N VAL A 580 -52.28 -15.65 -12.29
CA VAL A 580 -52.24 -16.68 -13.34
C VAL A 580 -50.83 -17.21 -13.53
N GLY A 581 -49.83 -16.32 -13.67
CA GLY A 581 -48.43 -16.70 -13.89
C GLY A 581 -47.77 -17.39 -12.68
N PHE A 582 -48.30 -17.19 -11.47
CA PHE A 582 -47.78 -17.81 -10.25
C PHE A 582 -47.73 -19.32 -10.34
N VAL A 583 -48.78 -19.97 -10.88
CA VAL A 583 -48.86 -21.43 -10.94
C VAL A 583 -47.71 -22.02 -11.79
N GLU A 584 -47.42 -21.40 -12.94
CA GLU A 584 -46.34 -21.84 -13.82
C GLU A 584 -44.96 -21.52 -13.22
N TRP A 585 -44.81 -20.35 -12.59
CA TRP A 585 -43.53 -19.94 -11.99
C TRP A 585 -43.16 -20.73 -10.74
N ASP A 586 -44.14 -21.07 -9.90
CA ASP A 586 -43.95 -21.90 -8.69
C ASP A 586 -43.54 -23.32 -9.07
N ALA A 587 -44.18 -23.89 -10.09
CA ALA A 587 -43.86 -25.20 -10.65
C ALA A 587 -42.53 -25.27 -11.41
N CYS A 588 -41.94 -24.12 -11.76
CA CYS A 588 -40.66 -24.05 -12.44
C CYS A 588 -39.52 -24.62 -11.58
N ASP A 589 -38.59 -25.36 -12.18
CA ASP A 589 -37.44 -25.90 -11.45
C ASP A 589 -36.59 -24.77 -10.86
N ALA A 590 -36.14 -24.94 -9.62
CA ALA A 590 -35.36 -23.92 -8.91
C ALA A 590 -34.08 -23.54 -9.66
N ASN A 591 -33.43 -24.49 -10.36
CA ASN A 591 -32.22 -24.19 -11.13
C ASN A 591 -32.52 -23.37 -12.38
N VAL A 592 -33.70 -23.51 -12.98
CA VAL A 592 -34.13 -22.68 -14.11
C VAL A 592 -34.36 -21.24 -13.64
N ARG A 593 -35.00 -21.07 -12.48
CA ARG A 593 -35.19 -19.74 -11.88
C ARG A 593 -33.86 -19.09 -11.49
N ALA A 594 -32.97 -19.84 -10.84
CA ALA A 594 -31.63 -19.36 -10.48
C ALA A 594 -30.84 -18.95 -11.73
N ARG A 595 -30.85 -19.78 -12.78
CA ARG A 595 -30.19 -19.45 -14.06
C ARG A 595 -30.74 -18.17 -14.70
N ALA A 596 -32.05 -17.90 -14.57
CA ALA A 596 -32.61 -16.64 -15.05
C ALA A 596 -32.04 -15.42 -14.31
N LEU A 597 -31.82 -15.53 -13.00
CA LEU A 597 -31.16 -14.49 -12.20
C LEU A 597 -29.69 -14.33 -12.56
N GLU A 598 -28.95 -15.44 -12.70
CA GLU A 598 -27.54 -15.44 -13.13
C GLU A 598 -27.38 -14.81 -14.52
N CYS A 599 -28.25 -15.17 -15.47
CA CYS A 599 -28.26 -14.54 -16.80
C CYS A 599 -28.56 -13.04 -16.73
N ALA A 600 -29.49 -12.62 -15.86
CA ALA A 600 -29.77 -11.19 -15.65
C ALA A 600 -28.55 -10.46 -15.06
N ALA A 601 -27.80 -11.11 -14.17
CA ALA A 601 -26.57 -10.58 -13.59
C ALA A 601 -25.49 -10.38 -14.67
N ASP A 602 -25.29 -11.38 -15.53
CA ASP A 602 -24.34 -11.28 -16.64
C ASP A 602 -24.74 -10.18 -17.63
N MET A 603 -26.05 -10.05 -17.95
CA MET A 603 -26.56 -8.98 -18.81
C MET A 603 -26.37 -7.58 -18.21
N LEU A 604 -26.45 -7.43 -16.88
CA LEU A 604 -26.17 -6.17 -16.20
C LEU A 604 -24.69 -5.78 -16.31
N GLU A 605 -23.77 -6.75 -16.14
CA GLU A 605 -22.34 -6.50 -16.31
C GLU A 605 -22.00 -6.17 -17.77
N GLU A 606 -22.57 -6.90 -18.74
CA GLU A 606 -22.38 -6.66 -20.19
C GLU A 606 -22.90 -5.28 -20.63
N ARG A 607 -23.99 -4.81 -20.02
CA ARG A 607 -24.63 -3.52 -20.33
C ARG A 607 -24.30 -2.43 -19.32
N ARG A 608 -23.19 -2.57 -18.57
CA ARG A 608 -22.80 -1.63 -17.50
C ARG A 608 -22.86 -0.17 -17.95
N GLY A 609 -22.31 0.16 -19.12
CA GLY A 609 -22.32 1.55 -19.63
C GLY A 609 -23.71 2.16 -19.74
N GLU A 610 -24.69 1.38 -20.18
CA GLU A 610 -26.09 1.81 -20.31
C GLU A 610 -26.71 2.12 -18.95
N PHE A 611 -26.60 1.19 -18.01
CA PHE A 611 -27.15 1.36 -16.68
C PHE A 611 -26.43 2.47 -15.91
N MET A 612 -25.12 2.61 -16.07
CA MET A 612 -24.38 3.73 -15.47
C MET A 612 -24.83 5.08 -16.02
N ALA A 613 -25.09 5.19 -17.33
CA ALA A 613 -25.62 6.43 -17.92
C ALA A 613 -26.96 6.82 -17.27
N LEU A 614 -27.83 5.83 -17.01
CA LEU A 614 -29.09 6.04 -16.31
C LEU A 614 -28.90 6.42 -14.84
N LEU A 615 -28.06 5.70 -14.09
CA LEU A 615 -27.81 6.00 -12.68
C LEU A 615 -27.21 7.39 -12.46
N VAL A 616 -26.32 7.82 -13.36
CA VAL A 616 -25.74 9.16 -13.32
C VAL A 616 -26.79 10.21 -13.70
N ARG A 617 -27.50 10.04 -14.83
CA ARG A 617 -28.40 11.07 -15.35
C ARG A 617 -29.76 11.11 -14.63
N GLU A 618 -30.37 9.97 -14.33
CA GLU A 618 -31.68 9.91 -13.67
C GLU A 618 -31.58 10.07 -12.16
N ALA A 619 -30.63 9.38 -11.52
CA ALA A 619 -30.50 9.35 -10.06
C ALA A 619 -29.44 10.33 -9.51
N GLY A 620 -28.67 11.00 -10.38
CA GLY A 620 -27.66 11.98 -9.96
C GLY A 620 -26.45 11.36 -9.25
N LYS A 621 -26.16 10.07 -9.50
CA LYS A 621 -25.07 9.36 -8.82
C LYS A 621 -23.70 9.75 -9.37
N THR A 622 -22.68 9.67 -8.50
CA THR A 622 -21.29 9.72 -8.96
C THR A 622 -20.93 8.42 -9.68
N LEU A 623 -19.83 8.42 -10.45
CA LEU A 623 -19.35 7.20 -11.12
C LEU A 623 -19.02 6.08 -10.12
N VAL A 624 -18.46 6.42 -8.95
CA VAL A 624 -18.15 5.46 -7.89
C VAL A 624 -19.43 4.79 -7.38
N ASP A 625 -20.46 5.58 -7.09
CA ASP A 625 -21.74 5.08 -6.59
C ASP A 625 -22.47 4.25 -7.66
N ALA A 626 -22.42 4.66 -8.93
CA ALA A 626 -23.03 3.93 -10.03
C ALA A 626 -22.36 2.58 -10.29
N VAL A 627 -21.02 2.49 -10.24
CA VAL A 627 -20.31 1.20 -10.27
C VAL A 627 -20.73 0.33 -9.08
N SER A 628 -20.79 0.91 -7.88
CA SER A 628 -21.17 0.18 -6.67
C SER A 628 -22.59 -0.38 -6.74
N GLU A 629 -23.56 0.37 -7.25
CA GLU A 629 -24.95 -0.08 -7.35
C GLU A 629 -25.15 -1.17 -8.40
N ILE A 630 -24.48 -1.07 -9.55
CA ILE A 630 -24.53 -2.15 -10.55
C ILE A 630 -23.95 -3.43 -9.96
N ARG A 631 -22.83 -3.32 -9.24
CA ARG A 631 -22.23 -4.45 -8.54
C ARG A 631 -23.16 -5.04 -7.49
N GLU A 632 -23.81 -4.21 -6.69
CA GLU A 632 -24.80 -4.64 -5.71
C GLU A 632 -25.98 -5.38 -6.37
N ALA A 633 -26.52 -4.86 -7.48
CA ALA A 633 -27.59 -5.51 -8.22
C ALA A 633 -27.16 -6.88 -8.79
N VAL A 634 -25.94 -6.97 -9.34
CA VAL A 634 -25.35 -8.22 -9.82
C VAL A 634 -25.14 -9.21 -8.68
N ASP A 635 -24.63 -8.75 -7.54
CA ASP A 635 -24.39 -9.57 -6.37
C ASP A 635 -25.70 -10.10 -5.77
N PHE A 636 -26.78 -9.29 -5.75
CA PHE A 636 -28.12 -9.74 -5.34
C PHE A 636 -28.70 -10.83 -6.24
N LEU A 637 -28.42 -10.79 -7.54
CA LEU A 637 -28.92 -11.79 -8.49
C LEU A 637 -28.14 -13.11 -8.40
N ARG A 638 -26.85 -13.05 -8.06
CA ARG A 638 -25.97 -14.22 -7.92
C ARG A 638 -26.02 -14.85 -6.52
N TYR A 639 -26.48 -14.13 -5.51
CA TYR A 639 -26.65 -14.59 -4.13
C TYR A 639 -28.02 -15.25 -3.95
#